data_AF-A0A7D9H5K4-F1
#
_entry.id   AF-A0A7D9H5K4-F1
#
_cell.length_a   1.000
_cell.length_b   1.000
_cell.length_c   1.000
_cell.angle_alpha   90.00
_cell.angle_beta   90.00
_cell.angle_gamma   90.00
#
_symmetry.space_group_name_H-M   'P 1'
#
loop_
_entity.id
_entity.type
_entity.pdbx_description
1 polymer ?
#
loop_
_entity_poly.entity_id
_entity_poly.type
_entity_poly.pdbx_seq_one_letter_code
_entity_poly.pdbx_strand_id
1 'polypeptide(L)'
;MPNSFQIIDRFAARFTRVVLRFRWLVILAAIVAAVTIGSGARNLEFANNYRVFFSDENPELVAFENLQATYTKNDNFLFVLEPANGDAFSSDTLAAVEILTEAAWRIPYAIRVDSISNFQHTYGIEDDLIVEDLFRDSSGMDADERARRGAIAIAEPLLENQLVTSDGTVTAVNVVLQYPEKSLVEVPEAVEFARGLRRQIESAHPDINVSLTGVSMLNNAFAETGVSDVGTLMPIMFGVILLLTLLILRSAVAALAAFGVIILSTMVGMGWAGFVGIDLTPISASAPTIILTLAIADSMHILIALRSAMRKGAAKTEAIVDAVRLNFLPVGVTSITTIVGFLALNFSDSPPFWHLGNITAVGIGAAWLFSITLLPALISVLPYKVKQTGTTDRGERAMARVADFVIGNPRRILLALGSTTLLLTALIPTIDFNDQWTQYFDERVEFRRDTDQALQHLGMYPIEYSVPARESGGISEPEYLAKLEDFAEFLRAQPEVVHVYSFSDIMKRLNKNLHGDDQSFYVTPAERDEAAQFLLLYELSLPYGLDLNDRINIDKSATRVTATLGDVDSIQTKRLLEATEVWMQDNLPDWMQTKPTSAQVMFTYIAERNVENMVSGTIIAIGAIALILMLALQSFRLGLLSLIPNGLPILATFGAWALIVGEVGFSVATIASISLGIIVDDTVHLLSKYVRARRESNSNAADAIRYAFKTVGVAIVVNTVVLTAGFMVMLTSSFKVNVDMGLLTAIAIVFALILDFLFLPALLLLLDRVQTNKETSGVPEMKSSIALPRPAATAGLVILVGMAAALASSPGFGSSSITPVRGETEAQRTGFEIAARADRSDRGFINSEVELEMVLRNAAGKESHRTLKITTLEIEDESVGDKTLVVFDNPRDIKGTALLSHANILDPDDQWLFLPALKRVKRISSANKSGPFVGSEFAFEDFTALELNKFDYTYLREEDLDNVNMDVIERTPRYEKSGYTRQVSWVDRDIYQVRKVEFYDRRGDLLKTLTLKDYRNYDGVWRSQRMEMVNHQTGKSTDFIYGDYQFDIGLEEGDFVKSRLTRLR
;
A
#
# COMPACT_ATOMS: atom_id res chain seq x y z
N MET A 1 -0.87 34.31 -49.95
CA MET A 1 -1.40 32.99 -49.56
C MET A 1 -2.63 33.19 -48.69
N PRO A 2 -3.70 32.39 -48.78
CA PRO A 2 -4.83 32.50 -47.86
C PRO A 2 -4.31 32.40 -46.43
N ASN A 3 -4.77 33.30 -45.56
CA ASN A 3 -4.41 33.28 -44.14
C ASN A 3 -4.88 31.94 -43.56
N SER A 4 -3.99 31.16 -42.93
CA SER A 4 -4.27 29.83 -42.37
C SER A 4 -5.55 29.78 -41.52
N PHE A 5 -5.82 30.84 -40.75
CA PHE A 5 -7.05 31.04 -39.98
C PHE A 5 -8.32 30.93 -40.83
N GLN A 6 -8.32 31.47 -42.06
CA GLN A 6 -9.48 31.38 -42.95
C GLN A 6 -9.74 29.95 -43.44
N ILE A 7 -8.69 29.13 -43.57
CA ILE A 7 -8.84 27.72 -43.96
C ILE A 7 -9.50 26.95 -42.81
N ILE A 8 -9.00 27.16 -41.59
CA ILE A 8 -9.54 26.54 -40.37
C ILE A 8 -10.98 26.99 -40.13
N ASP A 9 -11.29 28.27 -40.29
CA ASP A 9 -12.66 28.78 -40.16
C ASP A 9 -13.64 28.15 -41.15
N ARG A 10 -13.23 28.02 -42.41
CA ARG A 10 -14.06 27.38 -43.45
C ARG A 10 -14.28 25.91 -43.12
N PHE A 11 -13.25 25.23 -42.63
CA PHE A 11 -13.34 23.85 -42.17
C PHE A 11 -14.31 23.74 -40.98
N ALA A 12 -14.10 24.50 -39.92
CA ALA A 12 -14.91 24.51 -38.71
C ALA A 12 -16.40 24.81 -39.01
N ALA A 13 -16.67 25.79 -39.88
CA ALA A 13 -18.03 26.11 -40.29
C ALA A 13 -18.68 24.98 -41.12
N ARG A 14 -17.94 24.37 -42.06
CA ARG A 14 -18.42 23.20 -42.83
C ARG A 14 -18.68 22.00 -41.93
N PHE A 15 -17.74 21.70 -41.04
CA PHE A 15 -17.84 20.64 -40.05
C PHE A 15 -19.08 20.82 -39.17
N THR A 16 -19.28 22.02 -38.61
CA THR A 16 -20.45 22.32 -37.77
C THR A 16 -21.75 22.15 -38.54
N ARG A 17 -21.81 22.55 -39.81
CA ARG A 17 -23.01 22.30 -40.64
C ARG A 17 -23.27 20.82 -40.89
N VAL A 18 -22.23 19.99 -41.04
CA VAL A 18 -22.37 18.53 -41.15
C VAL A 18 -22.91 17.96 -39.84
N VAL A 19 -22.37 18.38 -38.69
CA VAL A 19 -22.87 18.01 -37.36
C VAL A 19 -24.35 18.37 -37.22
N LEU A 20 -24.76 19.57 -37.63
CA LEU A 20 -26.16 20.01 -37.56
C LEU A 20 -27.07 19.26 -38.53
N ARG A 21 -26.56 18.86 -39.70
CA ARG A 21 -27.30 18.04 -40.68
C ARG A 21 -27.61 16.66 -40.12
N PHE A 22 -26.67 16.04 -39.42
CA PHE A 22 -26.78 14.69 -38.85
C PHE A 22 -26.98 14.68 -37.33
N ARG A 23 -27.49 15.77 -36.74
CA ARG A 23 -27.54 16.00 -35.29
C ARG A 23 -28.12 14.86 -34.46
N TRP A 24 -29.17 14.18 -34.92
CA TRP A 24 -29.75 13.04 -34.20
C TRP A 24 -28.81 11.84 -34.16
N LEU A 25 -28.12 11.56 -35.27
CA LEU A 25 -27.12 10.51 -35.35
C LEU A 25 -25.87 10.85 -34.52
N VAL A 26 -25.46 12.12 -34.49
CA VAL A 26 -24.35 12.59 -33.63
C VAL A 26 -24.71 12.42 -32.16
N ILE A 27 -25.91 12.84 -31.73
CA ILE A 27 -26.36 12.67 -30.34
C ILE A 27 -26.40 11.20 -29.96
N LEU A 28 -27.02 10.35 -30.80
CA LEU A 28 -27.10 8.91 -30.55
C LEU A 28 -25.71 8.27 -30.50
N ALA A 29 -24.84 8.57 -31.46
CA ALA A 29 -23.48 8.01 -31.51
C ALA A 29 -22.65 8.42 -30.29
N ALA A 30 -22.74 9.69 -29.86
CA ALA A 30 -22.02 10.17 -28.67
C ALA A 30 -22.51 9.47 -27.39
N ILE A 31 -23.82 9.33 -27.21
CA ILE A 31 -24.39 8.62 -26.05
C ILE A 31 -24.00 7.15 -26.07
N VAL A 32 -24.14 6.47 -27.22
CA VAL A 32 -23.77 5.04 -27.35
C VAL A 32 -22.28 4.84 -27.09
N ALA A 33 -21.41 5.68 -27.65
CA ALA A 33 -19.97 5.60 -27.41
C ALA A 33 -19.63 5.81 -25.93
N ALA A 34 -20.20 6.85 -25.29
CA ALA A 34 -19.96 7.15 -23.89
C ALA A 34 -20.50 6.07 -22.94
N VAL A 35 -21.67 5.49 -23.22
CA VAL A 35 -22.22 4.38 -22.43
C VAL A 35 -21.43 3.09 -22.64
N THR A 36 -20.99 2.81 -23.87
CA THR A 36 -20.19 1.63 -24.18
C THR A 36 -18.84 1.71 -23.47
N ILE A 37 -18.13 2.83 -23.60
CA ILE A 37 -16.86 3.04 -22.90
C ILE A 37 -17.09 3.09 -21.39
N GLY A 38 -18.10 3.84 -20.96
CA GLY A 38 -18.50 3.99 -19.55
C GLY A 38 -18.86 2.68 -18.86
N SER A 39 -19.28 1.64 -19.59
CA SER A 39 -19.54 0.31 -19.02
C SER A 39 -18.29 -0.33 -18.39
N GLY A 40 -17.09 0.09 -18.80
CA GLY A 40 -15.83 -0.34 -18.17
C GLY A 40 -15.70 0.10 -16.72
N ALA A 41 -16.41 1.15 -16.29
CA ALA A 41 -16.34 1.66 -14.92
C ALA A 41 -16.82 0.64 -13.86
N ARG A 42 -17.54 -0.41 -14.27
CA ARG A 42 -17.94 -1.51 -13.37
C ARG A 42 -16.77 -2.41 -12.94
N ASN A 43 -15.65 -2.32 -13.64
CA ASN A 43 -14.43 -3.06 -13.34
C ASN A 43 -13.44 -2.19 -12.53
N LEU A 44 -13.85 -0.99 -12.12
CA LEU A 44 -13.01 -0.15 -11.27
C LEU A 44 -13.05 -0.67 -9.84
N GLU A 45 -11.88 -0.83 -9.28
CA GLU A 45 -11.67 -1.29 -7.93
C GLU A 45 -10.87 -0.25 -7.15
N PHE A 46 -10.96 -0.26 -5.81
CA PHE A 46 -10.16 0.64 -4.97
C PHE A 46 -8.95 -0.12 -4.43
N ALA A 47 -7.77 0.44 -4.61
CA ALA A 47 -6.55 -0.10 -4.05
C ALA A 47 -6.64 -0.09 -2.51
N ASN A 48 -6.32 -1.24 -1.90
CA ASN A 48 -6.37 -1.47 -0.45
C ASN A 48 -4.96 -1.65 0.15
N ASN A 49 -3.92 -1.19 -0.54
CA ASN A 49 -2.54 -1.36 -0.12
C ASN A 49 -1.71 -0.14 -0.52
N TYR A 50 -0.88 0.37 0.39
CA TYR A 50 0.03 1.49 0.10
C TYR A 50 1.09 1.16 -0.97
N ARG A 51 1.36 -0.14 -1.26
CA ARG A 51 2.33 -0.56 -2.29
C ARG A 51 2.03 0.00 -3.68
N VAL A 52 0.76 0.29 -3.99
CA VAL A 52 0.35 0.90 -5.28
C VAL A 52 0.96 2.28 -5.54
N PHE A 53 1.52 2.93 -4.52
CA PHE A 53 2.22 4.21 -4.66
C PHE A 53 3.63 4.04 -5.24
N PHE A 54 4.13 2.81 -5.38
CA PHE A 54 5.47 2.50 -5.85
C PHE A 54 5.36 1.70 -7.15
N SER A 55 6.25 1.97 -8.10
CA SER A 55 6.37 1.16 -9.31
C SER A 55 7.07 -0.17 -9.00
N ASP A 56 6.82 -1.20 -9.79
CA ASP A 56 7.47 -2.52 -9.67
C ASP A 56 9.01 -2.44 -9.78
N GLU A 57 9.53 -1.37 -10.39
CA GLU A 57 10.95 -1.11 -10.59
C GLU A 57 11.58 -0.28 -9.44
N ASN A 58 10.79 0.14 -8.46
CA ASN A 58 11.25 0.97 -7.34
C ASN A 58 12.23 0.17 -6.44
N PRO A 59 13.47 0.66 -6.23
CA PRO A 59 14.48 -0.12 -5.51
C PRO A 59 14.16 -0.30 -4.03
N GLU A 60 13.49 0.66 -3.40
CA GLU A 60 13.07 0.56 -2.00
C GLU A 60 11.94 -0.47 -1.82
N LEU A 61 10.98 -0.53 -2.75
CA LEU A 61 9.95 -1.56 -2.78
C LEU A 61 10.56 -2.95 -2.95
N VAL A 62 11.46 -3.14 -3.92
CA VAL A 62 12.12 -4.42 -4.16
C VAL A 62 12.94 -4.86 -2.93
N ALA A 63 13.63 -3.93 -2.27
CA ALA A 63 14.34 -4.23 -1.02
C ALA A 63 13.38 -4.67 0.11
N PHE A 64 12.24 -4.00 0.22
CA PHE A 64 11.22 -4.32 1.21
C PHE A 64 10.58 -5.69 0.97
N GLU A 65 10.24 -6.00 -0.29
CA GLU A 65 9.69 -7.30 -0.68
C GLU A 65 10.68 -8.44 -0.43
N ASN A 66 11.96 -8.24 -0.74
CA ASN A 66 13.00 -9.23 -0.44
C ASN A 66 13.15 -9.46 1.07
N LEU A 67 13.04 -8.41 1.88
CA LEU A 67 13.02 -8.54 3.34
C LEU A 67 11.80 -9.35 3.79
N GLN A 68 10.59 -9.03 3.30
CA GLN A 68 9.35 -9.76 3.60
C GLN A 68 9.29 -11.19 3.02
N ALA A 69 10.13 -11.53 2.05
CA ALA A 69 10.30 -12.90 1.58
C ALA A 69 11.30 -13.69 2.45
N THR A 70 12.22 -12.98 3.11
CA THR A 70 13.23 -13.57 4.00
C THR A 70 12.69 -13.81 5.40
N TYR A 71 11.94 -12.84 5.93
CA TYR A 71 11.28 -12.86 7.24
C TYR A 71 9.76 -12.81 7.05
N THR A 72 8.99 -13.20 8.06
CA THR A 72 7.52 -13.11 8.01
C THR A 72 7.03 -11.68 7.68
N LYS A 73 5.96 -11.55 6.84
CA LYS A 73 5.33 -10.25 6.50
C LYS A 73 4.94 -9.47 7.77
N ASN A 74 4.96 -8.14 7.69
CA ASN A 74 4.78 -7.23 8.84
C ASN A 74 3.48 -6.43 8.81
N ASP A 75 2.48 -6.78 7.99
CA ASP A 75 1.21 -6.06 8.06
C ASP A 75 0.60 -6.32 9.45
N ASN A 76 0.20 -5.27 10.17
CA ASN A 76 -0.21 -5.42 11.56
C ASN A 76 -1.44 -4.57 11.94
N PHE A 77 -2.08 -4.98 13.04
CA PHE A 77 -2.85 -4.11 13.91
C PHE A 77 -2.06 -3.87 15.19
N LEU A 78 -2.12 -2.65 15.71
CA LEU A 78 -1.61 -2.33 17.04
C LEU A 78 -2.76 -1.73 17.86
N PHE A 79 -3.17 -2.47 18.90
CA PHE A 79 -4.09 -1.99 19.90
C PHE A 79 -3.28 -1.36 21.02
N VAL A 80 -3.42 -0.06 21.27
CA VAL A 80 -2.78 0.64 22.38
C VAL A 80 -3.83 0.87 23.47
N LEU A 81 -3.58 0.33 24.65
CA LEU A 81 -4.49 0.36 25.79
C LEU A 81 -3.99 1.39 26.80
N GLU A 82 -4.78 2.46 26.95
CA GLU A 82 -4.52 3.58 27.85
C GLU A 82 -5.53 3.53 29.01
N PRO A 83 -5.14 2.97 30.17
CA PRO A 83 -6.00 2.91 31.33
C PRO A 83 -6.09 4.29 32.01
N ALA A 84 -7.29 4.71 32.41
CA ALA A 84 -7.55 6.03 32.99
C ALA A 84 -6.84 6.28 34.33
N ASN A 85 -6.45 5.20 35.04
CA ASN A 85 -5.66 5.27 36.27
C ASN A 85 -4.14 5.41 36.03
N GLY A 86 -3.68 5.31 34.78
CA GLY A 86 -2.27 5.34 34.41
C GLY A 86 -1.46 4.12 34.90
N ASP A 87 -2.09 2.96 35.07
CA ASP A 87 -1.42 1.72 35.49
C ASP A 87 -1.71 0.59 34.49
N ALA A 88 -0.74 0.32 33.61
CA ALA A 88 -0.81 -0.77 32.63
C ALA A 88 -0.78 -2.17 33.28
N PHE A 89 -0.32 -2.27 34.53
CA PHE A 89 -0.22 -3.52 35.28
C PHE A 89 -1.36 -3.69 36.30
N SER A 90 -2.38 -2.83 36.21
CA SER A 90 -3.60 -2.99 36.99
C SER A 90 -4.27 -4.32 36.63
N SER A 91 -4.95 -4.95 37.59
CA SER A 91 -5.58 -6.26 37.39
C SER A 91 -6.62 -6.21 36.26
N ASP A 92 -7.34 -5.09 36.15
CA ASP A 92 -8.31 -4.86 35.08
C ASP A 92 -7.65 -4.72 33.72
N THR A 93 -6.57 -3.93 33.62
CA THR A 93 -5.79 -3.76 32.38
C THR A 93 -5.18 -5.07 31.90
N LEU A 94 -4.54 -5.83 32.80
CA LEU A 94 -3.94 -7.11 32.45
C LEU A 94 -4.98 -8.14 32.02
N ALA A 95 -6.15 -8.17 32.67
CA ALA A 95 -7.27 -9.01 32.23
C ALA A 95 -7.76 -8.63 30.83
N ALA A 96 -7.88 -7.32 30.54
CA ALA A 96 -8.23 -6.84 29.21
C ALA A 96 -7.19 -7.25 28.16
N VAL A 97 -5.90 -7.15 28.48
CA VAL A 97 -4.79 -7.60 27.61
C VAL A 97 -4.85 -9.10 27.36
N GLU A 98 -5.06 -9.94 28.39
CA GLU A 98 -5.19 -11.40 28.23
C GLU A 98 -6.37 -11.76 27.32
N ILE A 99 -7.55 -11.18 27.55
CA ILE A 99 -8.75 -11.40 26.73
C ILE A 99 -8.50 -10.96 25.28
N LEU A 100 -7.90 -9.78 25.09
CA LEU A 100 -7.61 -9.25 23.75
C LEU A 100 -6.59 -10.12 23.02
N THR A 101 -5.53 -10.57 23.69
CA THR A 101 -4.50 -11.44 23.11
C THR A 101 -5.09 -12.75 22.63
N GLU A 102 -5.97 -13.40 23.42
CA GLU A 102 -6.63 -14.64 23.00
C GLU A 102 -7.63 -14.43 21.86
N ALA A 103 -8.42 -13.36 21.93
CA ALA A 103 -9.42 -13.05 20.92
C ALA A 103 -8.79 -12.59 19.60
N ALA A 104 -7.65 -11.90 19.64
CA ALA A 104 -6.93 -11.40 18.47
C ALA A 104 -6.44 -12.51 17.54
N TRP A 105 -6.15 -13.71 18.05
CA TRP A 105 -5.85 -14.89 17.22
C TRP A 105 -6.98 -15.29 16.27
N ARG A 106 -8.20 -14.79 16.51
CA ARG A 106 -9.37 -15.03 15.66
C ARG A 106 -9.58 -13.97 14.59
N ILE A 107 -8.78 -12.89 14.59
CA ILE A 107 -8.81 -11.90 13.50
C ILE A 107 -8.48 -12.62 12.18
N PRO A 108 -9.26 -12.42 11.11
CA PRO A 108 -8.95 -12.98 9.80
C PRO A 108 -7.51 -12.67 9.39
N TYR A 109 -6.78 -13.67 8.90
CA TYR A 109 -5.38 -13.58 8.45
C TYR A 109 -4.33 -13.35 9.55
N ALA A 110 -4.71 -13.36 10.84
CA ALA A 110 -3.75 -13.27 11.93
C ALA A 110 -2.86 -14.53 12.00
N ILE A 111 -1.55 -14.30 12.06
CA ILE A 111 -0.52 -15.37 12.14
C ILE A 111 0.30 -15.28 13.42
N ARG A 112 0.29 -14.12 14.10
CA ARG A 112 1.01 -13.87 15.35
C ARG A 112 0.34 -12.77 16.16
N VAL A 113 0.37 -12.92 17.47
CA VAL A 113 -0.09 -11.90 18.43
C VAL A 113 0.99 -11.75 19.50
N ASP A 114 1.50 -10.54 19.68
CA ASP A 114 2.49 -10.19 20.70
C ASP A 114 1.87 -9.23 21.72
N SER A 115 2.01 -9.54 23.01
CA SER A 115 1.59 -8.69 24.12
C SER A 115 2.50 -8.91 25.32
N ILE A 116 2.37 -8.04 26.34
CA ILE A 116 3.05 -8.29 27.62
C ILE A 116 2.56 -9.58 28.30
N SER A 117 1.33 -10.03 28.04
CA SER A 117 0.80 -11.25 28.64
C SER A 117 1.49 -12.51 28.14
N ASN A 118 1.60 -12.69 26.83
CA ASN A 118 2.21 -13.88 26.24
C ASN A 118 3.71 -13.75 25.95
N PHE A 119 4.35 -12.67 26.41
CA PHE A 119 5.80 -12.52 26.30
C PHE A 119 6.50 -13.65 27.06
N GLN A 120 7.44 -14.33 26.41
CA GLN A 120 8.14 -15.47 26.99
C GLN A 120 9.24 -14.98 27.95
N HIS A 121 8.93 -14.95 29.23
CA HIS A 121 9.86 -14.63 30.30
C HIS A 121 10.78 -15.82 30.59
N THR A 122 12.08 -15.57 30.53
CA THR A 122 13.11 -16.60 30.74
C THR A 122 13.97 -16.33 31.97
N TYR A 123 14.15 -17.35 32.79
CA TYR A 123 14.99 -17.29 34.00
C TYR A 123 15.57 -18.67 34.34
N GLY A 124 16.68 -18.67 35.07
CA GLY A 124 17.39 -19.88 35.49
C GLY A 124 17.04 -20.28 36.91
N ILE A 125 16.67 -21.55 37.13
CA ILE A 125 16.61 -22.16 38.47
C ILE A 125 17.58 -23.33 38.51
N GLU A 126 18.61 -23.24 39.34
CA GLU A 126 19.67 -24.26 39.42
C GLU A 126 20.27 -24.59 38.03
N ASP A 127 19.89 -25.74 37.47
CA ASP A 127 20.30 -26.22 36.17
C ASP A 127 19.18 -26.18 35.12
N ASP A 128 18.00 -25.63 35.38
CA ASP A 128 16.90 -25.56 34.41
C ASP A 128 16.72 -24.12 33.87
N LEU A 129 16.39 -24.00 32.58
CA LEU A 129 15.91 -22.76 31.97
C LEU A 129 14.38 -22.84 31.97
N ILE A 130 13.74 -21.95 32.72
CA ILE A 130 12.29 -21.84 32.73
C ILE A 130 11.88 -20.80 31.70
N VAL A 131 10.88 -21.16 30.89
CA VAL A 131 10.25 -20.28 29.91
C VAL A 131 8.75 -20.32 30.19
N GLU A 132 8.18 -19.18 30.54
CA GLU A 132 6.75 -19.03 30.83
C GLU A 132 6.20 -17.68 30.35
N ASP A 133 4.89 -17.60 30.25
CA ASP A 133 4.19 -16.35 29.94
C ASP A 133 4.42 -15.33 31.06
N LEU A 134 4.81 -14.11 30.70
CA LEU A 134 5.11 -13.05 31.66
C LEU A 134 3.88 -12.69 32.50
N PHE A 135 2.66 -12.66 31.93
CA PHE A 135 1.44 -12.56 32.73
C PHE A 135 0.44 -13.65 32.35
N ARG A 136 -0.12 -14.29 33.37
CA ARG A 136 -1.13 -15.35 33.23
C ARG A 136 -2.05 -15.36 34.44
N ASP A 137 -3.35 -15.51 34.20
CA ASP A 137 -4.39 -15.44 35.23
C ASP A 137 -4.25 -14.18 36.10
N SER A 138 -4.11 -13.04 35.42
CA SER A 138 -3.82 -11.75 36.06
C SER A 138 -4.93 -11.28 37.01
N SER A 139 -6.14 -11.83 36.87
CA SER A 139 -7.28 -11.59 37.76
C SER A 139 -7.10 -12.25 39.15
N GLY A 140 -6.39 -13.38 39.20
CA GLY A 140 -6.07 -14.11 40.44
C GLY A 140 -4.70 -13.75 41.03
N MET A 141 -3.89 -12.95 40.34
CA MET A 141 -2.51 -12.64 40.72
C MET A 141 -2.43 -11.63 41.87
N ASP A 142 -1.63 -11.97 42.88
CA ASP A 142 -1.35 -11.09 44.02
C ASP A 142 -0.71 -9.76 43.58
N ALA A 143 -0.97 -8.69 44.35
CA ALA A 143 -0.50 -7.35 44.02
C ALA A 143 1.04 -7.24 44.03
N ASP A 144 1.73 -7.92 44.94
CA ASP A 144 3.19 -7.87 45.03
C ASP A 144 3.84 -8.59 43.84
N GLU A 145 3.27 -9.73 43.42
CA GLU A 145 3.74 -10.46 42.23
C GLU A 145 3.46 -9.66 40.95
N ARG A 146 2.29 -9.04 40.81
CA ARG A 146 2.02 -8.13 39.68
C ARG A 146 3.02 -6.98 39.60
N ALA A 147 3.32 -6.33 40.72
CA ALA A 147 4.29 -5.25 40.76
C ALA A 147 5.70 -5.72 40.36
N ARG A 148 6.10 -6.91 40.84
CA ARG A 148 7.40 -7.52 40.48
C ARG A 148 7.47 -7.84 38.98
N ARG A 149 6.43 -8.45 38.41
CA ARG A 149 6.39 -8.78 36.98
C ARG A 149 6.28 -7.52 36.10
N GLY A 150 5.58 -6.49 36.57
CA GLY A 150 5.58 -5.17 35.92
C GLY A 150 6.97 -4.54 35.87
N ALA A 151 7.74 -4.63 36.96
CA ALA A 151 9.13 -4.17 36.98
C ALA A 151 10.04 -4.93 36.00
N ILE A 152 9.76 -6.23 35.76
CA ILE A 152 10.45 -7.01 34.72
C ILE A 152 10.06 -6.52 33.32
N ALA A 153 8.76 -6.27 33.09
CA ALA A 153 8.26 -5.82 31.80
C ALA A 153 8.89 -4.50 31.34
N ILE A 154 8.99 -3.51 32.23
CA ILE A 154 9.59 -2.20 31.90
C ILE A 154 11.11 -2.23 31.79
N ALA A 155 11.77 -3.24 32.35
CA ALA A 155 13.24 -3.39 32.32
C ALA A 155 13.73 -4.30 31.17
N GLU A 156 12.81 -4.95 30.45
CA GLU A 156 13.10 -5.85 29.34
C GLU A 156 13.21 -5.04 28.03
N PRO A 157 14.40 -4.95 27.40
CA PRO A 157 14.60 -4.14 26.21
C PRO A 157 13.69 -4.50 25.04
N LEU A 158 13.21 -5.75 24.97
CA LEU A 158 12.28 -6.21 23.92
C LEU A 158 10.83 -5.75 24.13
N LEU A 159 10.48 -5.27 25.33
CA LEU A 159 9.14 -4.79 25.69
C LEU A 159 9.10 -3.27 25.87
N GLU A 160 10.13 -2.70 26.47
CA GLU A 160 10.22 -1.28 26.80
C GLU A 160 10.07 -0.40 25.55
N ASN A 161 9.11 0.53 25.62
CA ASN A 161 8.70 1.47 24.57
C ASN A 161 8.28 0.81 23.23
N GLN A 162 8.01 -0.49 23.24
CA GLN A 162 7.48 -1.26 22.11
C GLN A 162 6.07 -1.81 22.40
N LEU A 163 5.90 -2.47 23.56
CA LEU A 163 4.62 -3.03 24.01
C LEU A 163 4.18 -2.49 25.38
N VAL A 164 5.08 -1.80 26.09
CA VAL A 164 4.77 -1.10 27.34
C VAL A 164 5.67 0.12 27.49
N THR A 165 5.14 1.23 27.98
CA THR A 165 5.94 2.43 28.23
C THR A 165 6.92 2.21 29.38
N SER A 166 8.05 2.91 29.35
CA SER A 166 9.08 2.85 30.40
C SER A 166 8.58 3.23 31.80
N ASP A 167 7.49 4.01 31.89
CA ASP A 167 6.81 4.37 33.13
C ASP A 167 5.67 3.42 33.54
N GLY A 168 5.37 2.40 32.73
CA GLY A 168 4.34 1.40 33.02
C GLY A 168 2.90 1.91 32.94
N THR A 169 2.67 3.03 32.27
CA THR A 169 1.34 3.67 32.21
C THR A 169 0.47 3.19 31.06
N VAL A 170 1.08 2.77 29.94
CA VAL A 170 0.38 2.35 28.71
C VAL A 170 0.96 1.03 28.20
N THR A 171 0.12 0.15 27.66
CA THR A 171 0.55 -1.12 27.04
C THR A 171 -0.11 -1.34 25.68
N ALA A 172 0.42 -2.27 24.88
CA ALA A 172 -0.10 -2.57 23.56
C ALA A 172 -0.17 -4.08 23.28
N VAL A 173 -1.08 -4.44 22.36
CA VAL A 173 -1.20 -5.75 21.73
C VAL A 173 -0.97 -5.60 20.23
N ASN A 174 0.08 -6.22 19.72
CA ASN A 174 0.43 -6.23 18.31
C ASN A 174 -0.08 -7.52 17.65
N VAL A 175 -0.79 -7.41 16.54
CA VAL A 175 -1.32 -8.55 15.78
C VAL A 175 -0.74 -8.50 14.38
N VAL A 176 0.05 -9.49 13.99
CA VAL A 176 0.63 -9.59 12.66
C VAL A 176 -0.28 -10.42 11.75
N LEU A 177 -0.52 -9.91 10.55
CA LEU A 177 -1.40 -10.46 9.54
C LEU A 177 -0.63 -10.81 8.26
N GLN A 178 -1.12 -11.84 7.57
CA GLN A 178 -0.65 -12.22 6.26
C GLN A 178 -1.82 -12.36 5.29
N TYR A 179 -2.07 -11.29 4.53
CA TYR A 179 -3.13 -11.27 3.52
C TYR A 179 -2.76 -12.14 2.31
N PRO A 180 -3.70 -12.98 1.82
CA PRO A 180 -3.52 -13.73 0.57
C PRO A 180 -3.42 -12.87 -0.68
N GLU A 181 -3.89 -11.62 -0.62
CA GLU A 181 -3.93 -10.65 -1.73
C GLU A 181 -4.74 -11.19 -2.92
N LYS A 182 -5.80 -11.96 -2.65
CA LYS A 182 -6.71 -12.54 -3.66
C LYS A 182 -8.00 -11.76 -3.81
N SER A 183 -8.36 -10.98 -2.80
CA SER A 183 -9.57 -10.16 -2.79
C SER A 183 -9.37 -8.84 -2.08
N LEU A 184 -10.08 -7.81 -2.53
CA LEU A 184 -10.00 -6.48 -1.94
C LEU A 184 -10.76 -6.34 -0.62
N VAL A 185 -11.63 -7.30 -0.29
CA VAL A 185 -12.39 -7.30 0.96
C VAL A 185 -11.61 -7.86 2.14
N GLU A 186 -10.44 -8.46 1.91
CA GLU A 186 -9.62 -9.09 2.96
C GLU A 186 -9.24 -8.07 4.06
N VAL A 187 -8.73 -6.90 3.67
CA VAL A 187 -8.35 -5.84 4.61
C VAL A 187 -9.57 -5.26 5.35
N PRO A 188 -10.66 -4.83 4.68
CA PRO A 188 -11.88 -4.38 5.36
C PRO A 188 -12.48 -5.41 6.33
N GLU A 189 -12.47 -6.70 5.98
CA GLU A 189 -12.97 -7.77 6.84
C GLU A 189 -12.17 -7.88 8.14
N ALA A 190 -10.83 -7.89 8.04
CA ALA A 190 -9.96 -7.92 9.21
C ALA A 190 -10.12 -6.68 10.10
N VAL A 191 -10.26 -5.49 9.48
CA VAL A 191 -10.49 -4.22 10.19
C VAL A 191 -11.82 -4.21 10.94
N GLU A 192 -12.91 -4.67 10.32
CA GLU A 192 -14.21 -4.72 10.99
C GLU A 192 -14.20 -5.68 12.18
N PHE A 193 -13.46 -6.79 12.08
CA PHE A 193 -13.24 -7.69 13.22
C PHE A 193 -12.44 -7.00 14.34
N ALA A 194 -11.33 -6.34 14.00
CA ALA A 194 -10.50 -5.60 14.97
C ALA A 194 -11.28 -4.48 15.68
N ARG A 195 -12.09 -3.71 14.94
CA ARG A 195 -13.04 -2.72 15.50
C ARG A 195 -14.09 -3.36 16.39
N GLY A 196 -14.53 -4.57 16.07
CA GLY A 196 -15.40 -5.39 16.91
C GLY A 196 -14.76 -5.71 18.27
N LEU A 197 -13.51 -6.18 18.25
CA LEU A 197 -12.74 -6.47 19.47
C LEU A 197 -12.50 -5.22 20.32
N ARG A 198 -12.09 -4.10 19.70
CA ARG A 198 -11.97 -2.80 20.38
C ARG A 198 -13.24 -2.46 21.17
N ARG A 199 -14.40 -2.48 20.50
CA ARG A 199 -15.71 -2.20 21.13
C ARG A 199 -16.05 -3.18 22.25
N GLN A 200 -15.67 -4.45 22.11
CA GLN A 200 -15.87 -5.45 23.16
C GLN A 200 -15.04 -5.14 24.41
N ILE A 201 -13.76 -4.80 24.23
CA ILE A 201 -12.86 -4.43 25.33
C ILE A 201 -13.32 -3.15 26.01
N GLU A 202 -13.57 -2.07 25.26
CA GLU A 202 -14.04 -0.79 25.82
C GLU A 202 -15.39 -0.94 26.55
N SER A 203 -16.26 -1.87 26.11
CA SER A 203 -17.53 -2.15 26.80
C SER A 203 -17.35 -3.00 28.06
N ALA A 204 -16.36 -3.88 28.12
CA ALA A 204 -16.09 -4.73 29.28
C ALA A 204 -15.24 -4.01 30.34
N HIS A 205 -14.36 -3.11 29.89
CA HIS A 205 -13.41 -2.35 30.69
C HIS A 205 -13.52 -0.85 30.35
N PRO A 206 -14.56 -0.15 30.85
CA PRO A 206 -14.89 1.22 30.43
C PRO A 206 -13.86 2.29 30.83
N ASP A 207 -12.95 1.96 31.74
CA ASP A 207 -11.85 2.83 32.17
C ASP A 207 -10.59 2.67 31.31
N ILE A 208 -10.63 1.86 30.25
CA ILE A 208 -9.52 1.65 29.32
C ILE A 208 -9.91 2.22 27.96
N ASN A 209 -9.16 3.23 27.48
CA ASN A 209 -9.28 3.70 26.11
C ASN A 209 -8.40 2.84 25.20
N VAL A 210 -8.93 2.44 24.04
CA VAL A 210 -8.20 1.58 23.11
C VAL A 210 -8.03 2.29 21.77
N SER A 211 -6.80 2.67 21.44
CA SER A 211 -6.43 3.23 20.13
C SER A 211 -6.09 2.08 19.18
N LEU A 212 -6.67 2.07 17.98
CA LEU A 212 -6.43 1.04 16.96
C LEU A 212 -5.67 1.62 15.76
N THR A 213 -4.40 1.25 15.63
CA THR A 213 -3.50 1.68 14.54
C THR A 213 -2.81 0.48 13.87
N GLY A 214 -1.75 0.71 13.11
CA GLY A 214 -0.99 -0.28 12.35
C GLY A 214 -1.20 -0.18 10.84
N VAL A 215 -0.38 -0.93 10.10
CA VAL A 215 -0.35 -0.89 8.62
C VAL A 215 -1.69 -1.32 8.00
N SER A 216 -2.40 -2.25 8.65
CA SER A 216 -3.70 -2.70 8.15
C SER A 216 -4.79 -1.62 8.28
N MET A 217 -4.75 -0.82 9.35
CA MET A 217 -5.65 0.33 9.52
C MET A 217 -5.36 1.44 8.50
N LEU A 218 -4.08 1.70 8.23
CA LEU A 218 -3.65 2.61 7.17
C LEU A 218 -4.21 2.19 5.80
N ASN A 219 -3.99 0.94 5.43
CA ASN A 219 -4.44 0.37 4.16
C ASN A 219 -5.96 0.55 3.96
N ASN A 220 -6.73 0.32 5.03
CA ASN A 220 -8.18 0.55 5.00
C ASN A 220 -8.54 2.04 4.96
N ALA A 221 -7.80 2.92 5.64
CA ALA A 221 -8.06 4.36 5.63
C ALA A 221 -7.93 4.97 4.21
N PHE A 222 -7.01 4.48 3.38
CA PHE A 222 -6.93 4.86 1.96
C PHE A 222 -8.21 4.48 1.21
N ALA A 223 -8.69 3.25 1.37
CA ALA A 223 -9.91 2.78 0.71
C ALA A 223 -11.15 3.56 1.19
N GLU A 224 -11.35 3.69 2.51
CA GLU A 224 -12.48 4.41 3.11
C GLU A 224 -12.52 5.87 2.66
N THR A 225 -11.36 6.54 2.66
CA THR A 225 -11.28 7.94 2.24
C THR A 225 -11.58 8.10 0.76
N GLY A 226 -11.06 7.22 -0.10
CA GLY A 226 -11.35 7.24 -1.54
C GLY A 226 -12.85 7.06 -1.84
N VAL A 227 -13.50 6.11 -1.16
CA VAL A 227 -14.95 5.88 -1.29
C VAL A 227 -15.76 7.07 -0.74
N SER A 228 -15.35 7.61 0.40
CA SER A 228 -15.97 8.81 1.00
C SER A 228 -15.89 10.02 0.07
N ASP A 229 -14.73 10.26 -0.54
CA ASP A 229 -14.53 11.37 -1.48
C ASP A 229 -15.43 11.24 -2.71
N VAL A 230 -15.56 10.04 -3.30
CA VAL A 230 -16.50 9.82 -4.41
C VAL A 230 -17.95 10.06 -3.98
N GLY A 231 -18.32 9.61 -2.77
CA GLY A 231 -19.66 9.80 -2.21
C GLY A 231 -20.00 11.26 -1.86
N THR A 232 -19.01 12.11 -1.61
CA THR A 232 -19.22 13.47 -1.10
C THR A 232 -18.78 14.57 -2.08
N LEU A 233 -17.53 14.56 -2.56
CA LEU A 233 -16.96 15.60 -3.42
C LEU A 233 -17.71 15.68 -4.75
N MET A 234 -17.99 14.54 -5.38
CA MET A 234 -18.60 14.48 -6.70
C MET A 234 -20.02 15.10 -6.71
N PRO A 235 -20.95 14.73 -5.80
CA PRO A 235 -22.26 15.40 -5.72
C PRO A 235 -22.18 16.90 -5.41
N ILE A 236 -21.31 17.32 -4.50
CA ILE A 236 -21.16 18.74 -4.12
C ILE A 236 -20.69 19.53 -5.33
N MET A 237 -19.66 19.06 -6.01
CA MET A 237 -19.09 19.72 -7.17
C MET A 237 -20.06 19.75 -8.35
N PHE A 238 -20.86 18.70 -8.58
CA PHE A 238 -21.99 18.77 -9.52
C PHE A 238 -22.97 19.89 -9.13
N GLY A 239 -23.36 19.97 -7.85
CA GLY A 239 -24.23 21.04 -7.37
C GLY A 239 -23.67 22.43 -7.63
N VAL A 240 -22.39 22.64 -7.31
CA VAL A 240 -21.69 23.93 -7.49
C VAL A 240 -21.59 24.32 -8.96
N ILE A 241 -21.11 23.43 -9.83
CA ILE A 241 -20.94 23.73 -11.26
C ILE A 241 -22.31 23.93 -11.93
N LEU A 242 -23.33 23.14 -11.57
CA LEU A 242 -24.68 23.32 -12.10
C LEU A 242 -25.24 24.68 -11.69
N LEU A 243 -25.10 25.06 -10.41
CA LEU A 243 -25.55 26.35 -9.91
C LEU A 243 -24.85 27.51 -10.62
N LEU A 244 -23.52 27.48 -10.70
CA LEU A 244 -22.74 28.54 -11.33
C LEU A 244 -23.07 28.67 -12.83
N THR A 245 -23.16 27.55 -13.55
CA THR A 245 -23.51 27.55 -14.98
C THR A 245 -24.93 28.05 -15.21
N LEU A 246 -25.90 27.70 -14.35
CA LEU A 246 -27.26 28.24 -14.38
C LEU A 246 -27.29 29.76 -14.16
N LEU A 247 -26.54 30.27 -13.18
CA LEU A 247 -26.48 31.69 -12.85
C LEU A 247 -25.84 32.51 -13.99
N ILE A 248 -24.78 31.98 -14.60
CA ILE A 248 -24.02 32.66 -15.65
C ILE A 248 -24.75 32.60 -16.99
N LEU A 249 -25.19 31.42 -17.41
CA LEU A 249 -25.87 31.23 -18.69
C LEU A 249 -27.34 31.66 -18.65
N ARG A 250 -27.92 31.85 -17.46
CA ARG A 250 -29.33 32.22 -17.22
C ARG A 250 -30.30 31.41 -18.08
N SER A 251 -30.01 30.12 -18.24
CA SER A 251 -30.75 29.21 -19.10
C SER A 251 -30.52 27.77 -18.65
N ALA A 252 -31.58 27.14 -18.14
CA ALA A 252 -31.54 25.73 -17.74
C ALA A 252 -31.18 24.81 -18.91
N VAL A 253 -31.65 25.12 -20.11
CA VAL A 253 -31.36 24.32 -21.31
C VAL A 253 -29.87 24.32 -21.66
N ALA A 254 -29.22 25.49 -21.60
CA ALA A 254 -27.79 25.58 -21.91
C ALA A 254 -26.93 24.96 -20.81
N ALA A 255 -27.31 25.16 -19.54
CA ALA A 255 -26.64 24.53 -18.40
C ALA A 255 -26.73 23.00 -18.48
N LEU A 256 -27.93 22.43 -18.69
CA LEU A 256 -28.11 20.98 -18.83
C LEU A 256 -27.39 20.38 -20.04
N ALA A 257 -27.30 21.11 -21.16
CA ALA A 257 -26.55 20.66 -22.33
C ALA A 257 -25.03 20.62 -22.05
N ALA A 258 -24.48 21.64 -21.39
CA ALA A 258 -23.09 21.62 -20.93
C ALA A 258 -22.87 20.49 -19.93
N PHE A 259 -23.80 20.31 -18.98
CA PHE A 259 -23.74 19.22 -18.01
C PHE A 259 -23.73 17.84 -18.65
N GLY A 260 -24.57 17.62 -19.66
CA GLY A 260 -24.61 16.36 -20.39
C GLY A 260 -23.29 16.04 -21.10
N VAL A 261 -22.64 17.04 -21.67
CA VAL A 261 -21.29 16.88 -22.24
C VAL A 261 -20.33 16.39 -21.16
N ILE A 262 -20.34 17.04 -20.00
CA ILE A 262 -19.36 16.75 -18.97
C ILE A 262 -19.58 15.36 -18.35
N ILE A 263 -20.82 14.99 -18.03
CA ILE A 263 -21.13 13.65 -17.49
C ILE A 263 -20.65 12.57 -18.46
N LEU A 264 -20.91 12.72 -19.75
CA LEU A 264 -20.50 11.73 -20.75
C LEU A 264 -18.97 11.69 -20.89
N SER A 265 -18.28 12.82 -20.78
CA SER A 265 -16.81 12.87 -20.77
C SER A 265 -16.19 12.17 -19.55
N THR A 266 -16.75 12.43 -18.37
CA THR A 266 -16.34 11.75 -17.13
C THR A 266 -16.58 10.24 -17.23
N MET A 267 -17.73 9.82 -17.79
CA MET A 267 -18.01 8.41 -18.06
C MET A 267 -16.98 7.78 -18.99
N VAL A 268 -16.54 8.49 -20.04
CA VAL A 268 -15.49 8.00 -20.94
C VAL A 268 -14.15 7.86 -20.22
N GLY A 269 -13.74 8.84 -19.41
CA GLY A 269 -12.49 8.77 -18.62
C GLY A 269 -12.48 7.59 -17.65
N MET A 270 -13.51 7.46 -16.82
CA MET A 270 -13.62 6.37 -15.83
C MET A 270 -13.87 5.01 -16.48
N GLY A 271 -14.65 4.98 -17.55
CA GLY A 271 -14.91 3.77 -18.31
C GLY A 271 -13.65 3.21 -18.97
N TRP A 272 -12.82 4.09 -19.54
CA TRP A 272 -11.52 3.72 -20.07
C TRP A 272 -10.61 3.16 -18.97
N ALA A 273 -10.58 3.81 -17.80
CA ALA A 273 -9.76 3.38 -16.66
C ALA A 273 -10.08 1.93 -16.24
N GLY A 274 -11.37 1.60 -16.11
CA GLY A 274 -11.79 0.24 -15.77
C GLY A 274 -11.57 -0.80 -16.87
N PHE A 275 -11.47 -0.40 -18.15
CA PHE A 275 -11.07 -1.32 -19.22
C PHE A 275 -9.58 -1.64 -19.23
N VAL A 276 -8.74 -0.69 -18.79
CA VAL A 276 -7.30 -0.87 -18.69
C VAL A 276 -6.91 -1.59 -17.40
N GLY A 277 -7.83 -1.72 -16.44
CA GLY A 277 -7.58 -2.36 -15.15
C GLY A 277 -6.84 -1.43 -14.18
N ILE A 278 -7.17 -0.14 -14.20
CA ILE A 278 -6.60 0.83 -13.26
C ILE A 278 -7.33 0.74 -11.92
N ASP A 279 -6.59 0.43 -10.86
CA ASP A 279 -7.09 0.54 -9.49
C ASP A 279 -7.12 2.01 -9.03
N LEU A 280 -8.23 2.38 -8.41
CA LEU A 280 -8.47 3.71 -7.87
C LEU A 280 -7.81 3.86 -6.49
N THR A 281 -7.02 4.89 -6.37
CA THR A 281 -6.49 5.42 -5.11
C THR A 281 -7.23 6.73 -4.78
N PRO A 282 -7.16 7.28 -3.55
CA PRO A 282 -7.73 8.60 -3.26
C PRO A 282 -7.27 9.71 -4.21
N ILE A 283 -6.05 9.59 -4.76
CA ILE A 283 -5.50 10.52 -5.75
C ILE A 283 -6.19 10.34 -7.11
N SER A 284 -6.20 9.13 -7.67
CA SER A 284 -6.79 8.88 -8.99
C SER A 284 -8.32 8.93 -8.98
N ALA A 285 -8.96 8.65 -7.85
CA ALA A 285 -10.39 8.83 -7.60
C ALA A 285 -10.83 10.31 -7.66
N SER A 286 -9.90 11.26 -7.63
CA SER A 286 -10.19 12.68 -7.88
C SER A 286 -10.36 13.01 -9.38
N ALA A 287 -10.00 12.11 -10.30
CA ALA A 287 -10.07 12.35 -11.74
C ALA A 287 -11.49 12.76 -12.25
N PRO A 288 -12.60 12.12 -11.82
CA PRO A 288 -13.95 12.60 -12.14
C PRO A 288 -14.17 14.07 -11.78
N THR A 289 -13.61 14.48 -10.64
CA THR A 289 -13.72 15.83 -10.12
C THR A 289 -12.99 16.82 -10.99
N ILE A 290 -11.76 16.50 -11.36
CA ILE A 290 -10.95 17.32 -12.26
C ILE A 290 -11.55 17.38 -13.67
N ILE A 291 -12.02 16.26 -14.23
CA ILE A 291 -12.69 16.24 -15.54
C ILE A 291 -13.95 17.11 -15.50
N LEU A 292 -14.74 17.03 -14.43
CA LEU A 292 -15.97 17.81 -14.32
C LEU A 292 -15.70 19.32 -14.31
N THR A 293 -14.66 19.75 -13.59
CA THR A 293 -14.28 21.17 -13.52
C THR A 293 -13.71 21.67 -14.83
N LEU A 294 -12.87 20.90 -15.53
CA LEU A 294 -12.21 21.35 -16.76
C LEU A 294 -13.10 21.29 -18.00
N ALA A 295 -13.93 20.26 -18.14
CA ALA A 295 -14.79 20.08 -19.31
C ALA A 295 -15.86 21.18 -19.48
N ILE A 296 -16.16 21.93 -18.41
CA ILE A 296 -17.10 23.06 -18.49
C ILE A 296 -16.53 24.22 -19.31
N ALA A 297 -15.21 24.44 -19.31
CA ALA A 297 -14.54 25.57 -19.95
C ALA A 297 -14.87 25.67 -21.45
N ASP A 298 -14.65 24.57 -22.18
CA ASP A 298 -14.93 24.44 -23.62
C ASP A 298 -16.39 24.80 -23.94
N SER A 299 -17.30 24.22 -23.15
CA SER A 299 -18.73 24.43 -23.30
C SER A 299 -19.11 25.88 -23.03
N MET A 300 -18.50 26.52 -22.03
CA MET A 300 -18.75 27.92 -21.66
C MET A 300 -18.28 28.88 -22.75
N HIS A 301 -17.10 28.68 -23.34
CA HIS A 301 -16.63 29.51 -24.45
C HIS A 301 -17.56 29.46 -25.67
N ILE A 302 -18.06 28.28 -26.01
CA ILE A 302 -19.01 28.11 -27.13
C ILE A 302 -20.38 28.70 -26.78
N LEU A 303 -20.92 28.42 -25.59
CA LEU A 303 -22.26 28.87 -25.18
C LEU A 303 -22.34 30.38 -24.96
N ILE A 304 -21.30 31.01 -24.42
CA ILE A 304 -21.24 32.48 -24.26
C ILE A 304 -21.16 33.15 -25.63
N ALA A 305 -20.36 32.63 -26.57
CA ALA A 305 -20.29 33.14 -27.93
C ALA A 305 -21.63 33.02 -28.66
N LEU A 306 -22.30 31.85 -28.53
CA LEU A 306 -23.64 31.61 -29.06
C LEU A 306 -24.66 32.62 -28.49
N ARG A 307 -24.69 32.78 -27.16
CA ARG A 307 -25.58 33.71 -26.47
C ARG A 307 -25.35 35.14 -26.96
N SER A 308 -24.09 35.56 -27.11
CA SER A 308 -23.74 36.91 -27.60
C SER A 308 -24.25 37.14 -29.03
N ALA A 309 -24.06 36.17 -29.94
CA ALA A 309 -24.55 36.25 -31.31
C ALA A 309 -26.09 36.32 -31.38
N MET A 310 -26.80 35.47 -30.62
CA MET A 310 -28.27 35.49 -30.57
C MET A 310 -28.83 36.79 -29.96
N ARG A 311 -28.15 37.38 -28.96
CA ARG A 311 -28.54 38.70 -28.40
C ARG A 311 -28.46 39.82 -29.43
N LYS A 312 -27.50 39.73 -30.36
CA LYS A 312 -27.28 40.65 -31.48
C LYS A 312 -28.24 40.40 -32.66
N GLY A 313 -29.13 39.42 -32.55
CA GLY A 313 -30.18 39.14 -33.54
C GLY A 313 -29.89 38.00 -34.51
N ALA A 314 -28.75 37.31 -34.39
CA ALA A 314 -28.44 36.18 -35.26
C ALA A 314 -29.43 35.01 -35.07
N ALA A 315 -29.78 34.34 -36.17
CA ALA A 315 -30.59 33.13 -36.12
C ALA A 315 -29.84 32.02 -35.37
N LYS A 316 -30.56 31.20 -34.60
CA LYS A 316 -29.97 30.16 -33.74
C LYS A 316 -28.95 29.27 -34.46
N THR A 317 -29.29 28.77 -35.65
CA THR A 317 -28.43 27.88 -36.44
C THR A 317 -27.14 28.56 -36.88
N GLU A 318 -27.24 29.81 -37.37
CA GLU A 318 -26.07 30.59 -37.79
C GLU A 318 -25.21 30.96 -36.59
N ALA A 319 -25.83 31.34 -35.48
CA ALA A 319 -25.16 31.64 -34.24
C ALA A 319 -24.37 30.44 -33.67
N ILE A 320 -24.88 29.20 -33.82
CA ILE A 320 -24.13 27.97 -33.45
C ILE A 320 -22.90 27.80 -34.34
N VAL A 321 -23.08 27.92 -35.67
CA VAL A 321 -21.97 27.78 -36.64
C VAL A 321 -20.89 28.83 -36.37
N ASP A 322 -21.28 30.07 -36.08
CA ASP A 322 -20.35 31.14 -35.75
C ASP A 322 -19.66 30.93 -34.39
N ALA A 323 -20.38 30.49 -33.37
CA ALA A 323 -19.81 30.21 -32.06
C ALA A 323 -18.74 29.11 -32.10
N VAL A 324 -19.01 28.01 -32.82
CA VAL A 324 -18.03 26.93 -33.00
C VAL A 324 -16.88 27.41 -33.86
N ARG A 325 -17.13 28.06 -35.01
CA ARG A 325 -16.07 28.60 -35.88
C ARG A 325 -15.09 29.51 -35.13
N LEU A 326 -15.61 30.41 -34.29
CA LEU A 326 -14.78 31.36 -33.55
C LEU A 326 -13.92 30.72 -32.45
N ASN A 327 -14.32 29.54 -31.96
CA ASN A 327 -13.69 28.87 -30.81
C ASN A 327 -13.04 27.53 -31.19
N PHE A 328 -13.20 27.03 -32.41
CA PHE A 328 -12.70 25.71 -32.83
C PHE A 328 -11.19 25.55 -32.62
N LEU A 329 -10.39 26.51 -33.08
CA LEU A 329 -8.94 26.47 -32.88
C LEU A 329 -8.53 26.76 -31.44
N PRO A 330 -9.02 27.84 -30.77
CA PRO A 330 -8.69 28.08 -29.36
C PRO A 330 -9.00 26.88 -28.48
N VAL A 331 -10.24 26.38 -28.50
CA VAL A 331 -10.67 25.23 -27.68
C VAL A 331 -9.86 23.97 -28.00
N GLY A 332 -9.60 23.67 -29.27
CA GLY A 332 -8.78 22.50 -29.61
C GLY A 332 -7.33 22.61 -29.14
N VAL A 333 -6.73 23.81 -29.20
CA VAL A 333 -5.38 24.03 -28.69
C VAL A 333 -5.35 23.91 -27.18
N THR A 334 -6.34 24.47 -26.49
CA THR A 334 -6.39 24.45 -25.02
C THR A 334 -6.61 23.04 -24.50
N SER A 335 -7.54 22.27 -25.07
CA SER A 335 -7.71 20.85 -24.71
C SER A 335 -6.43 20.03 -24.94
N ILE A 336 -5.70 20.24 -26.05
CA ILE A 336 -4.42 19.55 -26.31
C ILE A 336 -3.36 19.96 -25.27
N THR A 337 -3.23 21.26 -24.97
CA THR A 337 -2.25 21.71 -23.97
C THR A 337 -2.59 21.22 -22.57
N THR A 338 -3.88 21.12 -22.22
CA THR A 338 -4.31 20.55 -20.95
C THR A 338 -4.03 19.05 -20.89
N ILE A 339 -4.30 18.30 -21.97
CA ILE A 339 -3.90 16.89 -22.08
C ILE A 339 -2.39 16.73 -21.86
N VAL A 340 -1.56 17.55 -22.52
CA VAL A 340 -0.10 17.52 -22.34
C VAL A 340 0.30 17.84 -20.90
N GLY A 341 -0.35 18.80 -20.25
CA GLY A 341 -0.11 19.13 -18.84
C GLY A 341 -0.43 17.98 -17.89
N PHE A 342 -1.57 17.29 -18.07
CA PHE A 342 -1.90 16.11 -17.27
C PHE A 342 -1.04 14.89 -17.59
N LEU A 343 -0.67 14.69 -18.86
CA LEU A 343 0.26 13.62 -19.24
C LEU A 343 1.66 13.84 -18.68
N ALA A 344 2.03 15.07 -18.30
CA ALA A 344 3.28 15.33 -17.59
C ALA A 344 3.32 14.66 -16.20
N LEU A 345 2.17 14.27 -15.64
CA LEU A 345 2.13 13.46 -14.42
C LEU A 345 2.76 12.08 -14.60
N ASN A 346 2.88 11.57 -15.83
CA ASN A 346 3.60 10.31 -16.10
C ASN A 346 5.12 10.39 -15.84
N PHE A 347 5.66 11.59 -15.58
CA PHE A 347 7.04 11.74 -15.09
C PHE A 347 7.17 11.51 -13.58
N SER A 348 6.06 11.42 -12.84
CA SER A 348 6.09 11.07 -11.42
C SER A 348 6.74 9.70 -11.21
N ASP A 349 7.41 9.47 -10.07
CA ASP A 349 7.85 8.12 -9.70
C ASP A 349 6.71 7.25 -9.15
N SER A 350 5.54 7.84 -8.90
CA SER A 350 4.42 7.20 -8.22
C SER A 350 3.23 6.93 -9.18
N PRO A 351 2.82 5.65 -9.37
CA PRO A 351 1.75 5.27 -10.30
C PRO A 351 0.38 5.98 -10.14
N PRO A 352 -0.10 6.30 -8.93
CA PRO A 352 -1.36 7.02 -8.74
C PRO A 352 -1.47 8.33 -9.51
N PHE A 353 -0.35 9.04 -9.73
CA PHE A 353 -0.34 10.27 -10.53
C PHE A 353 -0.39 9.99 -12.03
N TRP A 354 0.18 8.88 -12.50
CA TRP A 354 0.03 8.41 -13.88
C TRP A 354 -1.42 8.11 -14.17
N HIS A 355 -2.07 7.38 -13.25
CA HIS A 355 -3.50 7.06 -13.33
C HIS A 355 -4.34 8.33 -13.38
N LEU A 356 -4.14 9.26 -12.44
CA LEU A 356 -4.82 10.55 -12.44
C LEU A 356 -4.65 11.31 -13.76
N GLY A 357 -3.41 11.42 -14.25
CA GLY A 357 -3.07 12.13 -15.48
C GLY A 357 -3.71 11.50 -16.73
N ASN A 358 -3.63 10.17 -16.86
CA ASN A 358 -4.12 9.46 -18.03
C ASN A 358 -5.66 9.43 -18.07
N ILE A 359 -6.32 9.18 -16.93
CA ILE A 359 -7.80 9.22 -16.83
C ILE A 359 -8.31 10.61 -17.20
N THR A 360 -7.67 11.65 -16.65
CA THR A 360 -8.04 13.04 -16.91
C THR A 360 -7.79 13.43 -18.37
N ALA A 361 -6.67 13.02 -18.95
CA ALA A 361 -6.36 13.26 -20.36
C ALA A 361 -7.40 12.64 -21.31
N VAL A 362 -7.82 11.40 -21.06
CA VAL A 362 -8.89 10.73 -21.83
C VAL A 362 -10.22 11.44 -21.65
N GLY A 363 -10.58 11.81 -20.42
CA GLY A 363 -11.81 12.56 -20.11
C GLY A 363 -11.85 13.92 -20.80
N ILE A 364 -10.75 14.68 -20.80
CA ILE A 364 -10.63 15.97 -21.48
C ILE A 364 -10.67 15.80 -23.00
N GLY A 365 -10.03 14.77 -23.54
CA GLY A 365 -10.13 14.44 -24.96
C GLY A 365 -11.58 14.16 -25.39
N ALA A 366 -12.34 13.45 -24.55
CA ALA A 366 -13.77 13.25 -24.76
C ALA A 366 -14.57 14.55 -24.62
N ALA A 367 -14.25 15.41 -23.63
CA ALA A 367 -14.86 16.72 -23.45
C ALA A 367 -14.68 17.63 -24.66
N TRP A 368 -13.47 17.69 -25.21
CA TRP A 368 -13.18 18.39 -26.45
C TRP A 368 -14.02 17.87 -27.61
N LEU A 369 -14.04 16.55 -27.81
CA LEU A 369 -14.80 15.94 -28.90
C LEU A 369 -16.31 16.24 -28.76
N PHE A 370 -16.86 16.11 -27.57
CA PHE A 370 -18.28 16.36 -27.29
C PHE A 370 -18.62 17.86 -27.32
N SER A 371 -17.73 18.76 -26.93
CA SER A 371 -17.97 20.21 -26.96
C SER A 371 -18.08 20.73 -28.40
N ILE A 372 -17.34 20.15 -29.36
CA ILE A 372 -17.42 20.54 -30.78
C ILE A 372 -18.44 19.75 -31.60
N THR A 373 -18.92 18.59 -31.11
CA THR A 373 -19.90 17.74 -31.81
C THR A 373 -21.26 17.70 -31.10
N LEU A 374 -21.31 17.09 -29.93
CA LEU A 374 -22.52 16.83 -29.16
C LEU A 374 -23.19 18.13 -28.71
N LEU A 375 -22.45 19.09 -28.18
CA LEU A 375 -23.01 20.35 -27.67
C LEU A 375 -23.75 21.16 -28.75
N PRO A 376 -23.16 21.44 -29.94
CA PRO A 376 -23.88 22.06 -31.05
C PRO A 376 -25.13 21.28 -31.47
N ALA A 377 -25.05 19.95 -31.51
CA ALA A 377 -26.16 19.09 -31.88
C ALA A 377 -27.32 19.19 -30.86
N LEU A 378 -27.03 19.05 -29.56
CA LEU A 378 -28.00 19.18 -28.46
C LEU A 378 -28.66 20.55 -28.48
N ILE A 379 -27.87 21.62 -28.48
CA ILE A 379 -28.39 22.97 -28.46
C ILE A 379 -29.25 23.26 -29.69
N SER A 380 -28.92 22.69 -30.87
CA SER A 380 -29.73 22.88 -32.07
C SER A 380 -31.16 22.34 -31.94
N VAL A 381 -31.34 21.24 -31.20
CA VAL A 381 -32.63 20.55 -30.99
C VAL A 381 -33.39 21.17 -29.82
N LEU A 382 -32.70 21.50 -28.73
CA LEU A 382 -33.33 21.98 -27.50
C LEU A 382 -33.90 23.41 -27.63
N PRO A 383 -34.97 23.78 -26.92
CA PRO A 383 -35.61 25.09 -27.01
C PRO A 383 -34.81 26.21 -26.31
N TYR A 384 -33.65 26.56 -26.86
CA TYR A 384 -32.82 27.65 -26.37
C TYR A 384 -33.28 29.01 -26.91
N LYS A 385 -33.85 29.85 -26.03
CA LYS A 385 -34.30 31.22 -26.36
C LYS A 385 -33.46 32.25 -25.61
N VAL A 386 -33.08 33.31 -26.29
CA VAL A 386 -32.31 34.42 -25.72
C VAL A 386 -33.01 35.74 -26.00
N LYS A 387 -33.20 36.57 -24.97
CA LYS A 387 -33.81 37.89 -25.13
C LYS A 387 -32.89 38.79 -25.94
N GLN A 388 -33.36 39.27 -27.09
CA GLN A 388 -32.61 40.22 -27.93
C GLN A 388 -32.48 41.55 -27.20
N THR A 389 -31.27 42.10 -27.20
CA THR A 389 -30.98 43.42 -26.61
C THR A 389 -30.01 44.13 -27.55
N GLY A 390 -30.43 45.23 -28.17
CA GLY A 390 -29.59 46.00 -29.10
C GLY A 390 -28.46 46.82 -28.44
N THR A 391 -28.26 46.69 -27.13
CA THR A 391 -27.23 47.43 -26.37
C THR A 391 -26.03 46.54 -26.04
N THR A 392 -24.83 47.14 -26.01
CA THR A 392 -23.59 46.49 -25.57
C THR A 392 -23.74 45.92 -24.17
N ASP A 393 -23.32 44.66 -24.01
CA ASP A 393 -23.47 43.93 -22.76
C ASP A 393 -22.74 44.65 -21.60
N ARG A 394 -23.26 44.54 -20.37
CA ARG A 394 -22.59 45.12 -19.20
C ARG A 394 -21.19 44.54 -19.02
N GLY A 395 -21.03 43.24 -19.28
CA GLY A 395 -19.73 42.56 -19.27
C GLY A 395 -18.76 43.08 -20.33
N GLU A 396 -19.22 43.26 -21.57
CA GLU A 396 -18.40 43.85 -22.66
C GLU A 396 -17.89 45.26 -22.27
N ARG A 397 -18.73 46.08 -21.63
CA ARG A 397 -18.34 47.41 -21.13
C ARG A 397 -17.35 47.35 -19.98
N ALA A 398 -17.50 46.39 -19.06
CA ALA A 398 -16.55 46.20 -17.97
C ALA A 398 -15.17 45.79 -18.51
N MET A 399 -15.13 44.81 -19.42
CA MET A 399 -13.88 44.37 -20.05
C MET A 399 -13.20 45.47 -20.87
N ALA A 400 -13.97 46.34 -21.52
CA ALA A 400 -13.41 47.51 -22.21
C ALA A 400 -12.69 48.46 -21.24
N ARG A 401 -13.23 48.69 -20.03
CA ARG A 401 -12.56 49.51 -19.01
C ARG A 401 -11.27 48.88 -18.51
N VAL A 402 -11.26 47.55 -18.31
CA VAL A 402 -10.04 46.82 -17.93
C VAL A 402 -8.98 46.98 -19.01
N ALA A 403 -9.36 46.79 -20.29
CA ALA A 403 -8.45 47.01 -21.40
C ALA A 403 -7.89 48.44 -21.43
N ASP A 404 -8.75 49.46 -21.28
CA ASP A 404 -8.35 50.86 -21.28
C ASP A 404 -7.42 51.20 -20.10
N PHE A 405 -7.65 50.61 -18.94
CA PHE A 405 -6.77 50.74 -17.77
C PHE A 405 -5.36 50.17 -18.05
N VAL A 406 -5.28 48.97 -18.64
CA VAL A 406 -4.01 48.32 -18.98
C VAL A 406 -3.26 49.08 -20.07
N ILE A 407 -3.99 49.54 -21.10
CA ILE A 407 -3.43 50.36 -22.19
C ILE A 407 -2.89 51.70 -21.66
N GLY A 408 -3.54 52.30 -20.68
CA GLY A 408 -3.14 53.57 -20.08
C GLY A 408 -1.93 53.47 -19.14
N ASN A 409 -1.68 52.29 -18.53
CA ASN A 409 -0.69 52.13 -17.46
C ASN A 409 0.34 50.98 -17.65
N PRO A 410 0.81 50.65 -18.87
CA PRO A 410 1.52 49.39 -19.12
C PRO A 410 2.83 49.25 -18.33
N ARG A 411 3.63 50.32 -18.20
CA ARG A 411 4.91 50.29 -17.46
C ARG A 411 4.71 50.10 -15.95
N ARG A 412 3.72 50.76 -15.37
CA ARG A 412 3.43 50.67 -13.93
C ARG A 412 2.93 49.27 -13.57
N ILE A 413 2.07 48.69 -14.42
CA ILE A 413 1.56 47.34 -14.24
C ILE A 413 2.68 46.31 -14.31
N LEU A 414 3.56 46.39 -15.32
CA LEU A 414 4.69 45.47 -15.45
C LEU A 414 5.67 45.57 -14.29
N LEU A 415 5.98 46.78 -13.82
CA LEU A 415 6.84 46.95 -12.65
C LEU A 415 6.18 46.41 -11.39
N ALA A 416 4.92 46.76 -11.11
CA ALA A 416 4.23 46.30 -9.91
C ALA A 416 4.10 44.78 -9.88
N LEU A 417 3.49 44.17 -10.90
CA LEU A 417 3.26 42.73 -10.95
C LEU A 417 4.57 41.95 -11.16
N GLY A 418 5.51 42.49 -11.93
CA GLY A 418 6.83 41.88 -12.11
C GLY A 418 7.63 41.86 -10.81
N SER A 419 7.66 42.97 -10.05
CA SER A 419 8.30 43.02 -8.74
C SER A 419 7.60 42.15 -7.71
N THR A 420 6.26 42.11 -7.68
CA THR A 420 5.52 41.21 -6.79
C THR A 420 5.81 39.75 -7.12
N THR A 421 5.78 39.36 -8.39
CA THR A 421 6.07 37.99 -8.81
C THR A 421 7.52 37.61 -8.49
N LEU A 422 8.47 38.53 -8.71
CA LEU A 422 9.88 38.31 -8.37
C LEU A 422 10.07 38.15 -6.85
N LEU A 423 9.39 38.96 -6.05
CA LEU A 423 9.41 38.86 -4.59
C LEU A 423 8.88 37.51 -4.11
N LEU A 424 7.72 37.06 -4.63
CA LEU A 424 7.17 35.74 -4.32
C LEU A 424 8.11 34.63 -4.77
N THR A 425 8.64 34.72 -5.99
CA THR A 425 9.58 33.71 -6.53
C THR A 425 10.84 33.62 -5.68
N ALA A 426 11.32 34.73 -5.11
CA ALA A 426 12.48 34.74 -4.22
C ALA A 426 12.25 34.02 -2.88
N LEU A 427 10.99 33.71 -2.53
CA LEU A 427 10.64 32.92 -1.35
C LEU A 427 10.61 31.40 -1.63
N ILE A 428 10.64 30.96 -2.89
CA ILE A 428 10.62 29.53 -3.21
C ILE A 428 11.78 28.76 -2.55
N PRO A 429 13.02 29.28 -2.46
CA PRO A 429 14.11 28.58 -1.78
C PRO A 429 13.93 28.44 -0.26
N THR A 430 12.95 29.10 0.35
CA THR A 430 12.64 28.95 1.79
C THR A 430 11.62 27.85 2.05
N ILE A 431 11.22 27.09 1.03
CA ILE A 431 10.33 25.96 1.16
C ILE A 431 11.15 24.74 1.60
N ASP A 432 10.77 24.13 2.71
CA ASP A 432 11.37 22.89 3.17
C ASP A 432 10.67 21.67 2.53
N PHE A 433 11.47 20.68 2.14
CA PHE A 433 10.95 19.41 1.64
C PHE A 433 10.67 18.51 2.83
N ASN A 434 9.42 18.48 3.24
CA ASN A 434 9.00 17.71 4.40
C ASN A 434 7.69 17.00 4.13
N ASP A 435 7.59 15.79 4.69
CA ASP A 435 6.38 14.99 4.58
C ASP A 435 6.18 14.06 5.77
N GLN A 436 4.92 13.89 6.13
CA GLN A 436 4.43 12.99 7.15
C GLN A 436 3.16 12.31 6.65
N TRP A 437 3.29 11.06 6.21
CA TRP A 437 2.21 10.35 5.52
C TRP A 437 1.00 10.06 6.42
N THR A 438 1.19 9.94 7.75
CA THR A 438 0.06 9.84 8.69
C THR A 438 -0.78 11.11 8.70
N GLN A 439 -0.21 12.28 8.39
CA GLN A 439 -0.92 13.56 8.26
C GLN A 439 -1.63 13.72 6.90
N TYR A 440 -1.59 12.70 6.03
CA TYR A 440 -2.41 12.70 4.83
C TYR A 440 -3.89 12.58 5.11
N PHE A 441 -4.23 12.03 6.27
CA PHE A 441 -5.60 11.93 6.73
C PHE A 441 -5.86 13.04 7.75
N ASP A 442 -7.00 13.71 7.66
CA ASP A 442 -7.39 14.64 8.71
C ASP A 442 -7.96 13.91 9.94
N GLU A 443 -8.17 14.67 11.02
CA GLU A 443 -8.66 14.15 12.30
C GLU A 443 -10.08 13.55 12.23
N ARG A 444 -10.81 13.63 11.11
CA ARG A 444 -12.10 12.92 10.96
C ARG A 444 -11.90 11.43 10.71
N VAL A 445 -10.71 11.02 10.26
CA VAL A 445 -10.38 9.62 9.99
C VAL A 445 -9.93 8.95 11.29
N GLU A 446 -10.52 7.80 11.62
CA GLU A 446 -10.22 7.03 12.84
C GLU A 446 -8.72 6.72 12.93
N PHE A 447 -8.13 6.18 11.86
CA PHE A 447 -6.70 5.86 11.78
C PHE A 447 -5.82 7.07 12.17
N ARG A 448 -6.15 8.28 11.71
CA ARG A 448 -5.38 9.49 12.05
C ARG A 448 -5.39 9.75 13.55
N ARG A 449 -6.58 9.81 14.15
CA ARG A 449 -6.75 10.11 15.58
C ARG A 449 -6.08 9.08 16.46
N ASP A 450 -6.31 7.80 16.18
CA ASP A 450 -5.81 6.70 17.01
C ASP A 450 -4.28 6.58 16.88
N THR A 451 -3.72 6.86 15.71
CA THR A 451 -2.25 6.90 15.52
C THR A 451 -1.62 8.09 16.24
N ASP A 452 -2.19 9.28 16.15
CA ASP A 452 -1.70 10.47 16.85
C ASP A 452 -1.73 10.31 18.37
N GLN A 453 -2.74 9.61 18.88
CA GLN A 453 -2.83 9.29 20.29
C GLN A 453 -1.78 8.26 20.69
N ALA A 454 -1.64 7.18 19.92
CA ALA A 454 -0.66 6.13 20.18
C ALA A 454 0.79 6.65 20.12
N LEU A 455 1.10 7.58 19.21
CA LEU A 455 2.42 8.23 19.06
C LEU A 455 2.84 9.09 20.26
N GLN A 456 1.91 9.48 21.13
CA GLN A 456 2.25 10.18 22.37
C GLN A 456 2.96 9.27 23.38
N HIS A 457 2.84 7.95 23.20
CA HIS A 457 3.30 6.95 24.15
C HIS A 457 4.34 5.99 23.58
N LEU A 458 4.12 5.50 22.35
CA LEU A 458 4.94 4.45 21.72
C LEU A 458 5.40 4.87 20.32
N GLY A 459 6.54 4.34 19.87
CA GLY A 459 7.00 4.52 18.50
C GLY A 459 6.15 3.70 17.51
N MET A 460 5.99 4.20 16.28
CA MET A 460 5.12 3.57 15.25
C MET A 460 5.81 3.29 13.92
N TYR A 461 6.96 3.90 13.65
CA TYR A 461 7.57 3.85 12.31
C TYR A 461 8.83 2.96 12.33
N PRO A 462 8.73 1.68 11.98
CA PRO A 462 9.90 0.80 11.96
C PRO A 462 10.82 1.15 10.79
N ILE A 463 12.12 1.04 11.03
CA ILE A 463 13.17 0.93 10.01
C ILE A 463 13.86 -0.41 10.23
N GLU A 464 13.94 -1.20 9.17
CA GLU A 464 14.37 -2.59 9.25
C GLU A 464 15.70 -2.78 8.53
N TYR A 465 16.58 -3.55 9.17
CA TYR A 465 17.90 -3.89 8.66
C TYR A 465 18.02 -5.41 8.68
N SER A 466 18.15 -6.03 7.52
CA SER A 466 18.56 -7.43 7.44
C SER A 466 20.08 -7.47 7.48
N VAL A 467 20.66 -7.71 8.66
CA VAL A 467 22.11 -7.65 8.91
C VAL A 467 22.74 -9.02 8.62
N PRO A 468 23.48 -9.18 7.51
CA PRO A 468 24.07 -10.46 7.10
C PRO A 468 25.26 -10.88 7.98
N ALA A 469 25.39 -12.19 8.17
CA ALA A 469 26.59 -12.85 8.66
C ALA A 469 27.43 -13.39 7.50
N ARG A 470 28.68 -13.76 7.79
CA ARG A 470 29.65 -14.22 6.77
C ARG A 470 29.27 -15.56 6.11
N GLU A 471 28.59 -16.43 6.85
CA GLU A 471 28.22 -17.78 6.43
C GLU A 471 26.92 -18.23 7.10
N SER A 472 26.36 -19.38 6.66
CA SER A 472 25.23 -20.02 7.33
C SER A 472 25.60 -20.42 8.76
N GLY A 473 24.71 -20.16 9.72
CA GLY A 473 25.00 -20.28 11.15
C GLY A 473 25.84 -19.15 11.74
N GLY A 474 26.37 -18.26 10.91
CA GLY A 474 27.31 -17.20 11.30
C GLY A 474 26.73 -16.16 12.27
N ILE A 475 25.41 -16.12 12.48
CA ILE A 475 24.79 -15.25 13.49
C ILE A 475 25.18 -15.62 14.92
N SER A 476 25.73 -16.83 15.13
CA SER A 476 26.21 -17.30 16.43
C SER A 476 27.68 -16.93 16.69
N GLU A 477 28.36 -16.30 15.73
CA GLU A 477 29.76 -15.90 15.91
C GLU A 477 29.88 -14.76 16.94
N PRO A 478 30.80 -14.83 17.92
CA PRO A 478 30.98 -13.78 18.93
C PRO A 478 31.28 -12.41 18.31
N GLU A 479 32.07 -12.36 17.22
CA GLU A 479 32.34 -11.12 16.48
C GLU A 479 31.06 -10.53 15.90
N TYR A 480 30.19 -11.35 15.31
CA TYR A 480 28.90 -10.91 14.77
C TYR A 480 28.00 -10.35 15.87
N LEU A 481 27.84 -11.08 16.98
CA LEU A 481 26.98 -10.66 18.09
C LEU A 481 27.48 -9.36 18.75
N ALA A 482 28.80 -9.21 18.92
CA ALA A 482 29.38 -7.99 19.46
C ALA A 482 29.14 -6.78 18.53
N LYS A 483 29.35 -6.96 17.22
CA LYS A 483 29.10 -5.91 16.23
C LYS A 483 27.62 -5.56 16.06
N LEU A 484 26.75 -6.55 16.21
CA LEU A 484 25.30 -6.35 16.20
C LEU A 484 24.85 -5.55 17.42
N GLU A 485 25.45 -5.82 18.58
CA GLU A 485 25.22 -5.04 19.81
C GLU A 485 25.72 -3.61 19.68
N ASP A 486 26.94 -3.39 19.17
CA ASP A 486 27.46 -2.04 18.88
C ASP A 486 26.49 -1.25 17.99
N PHE A 487 25.91 -1.92 16.98
CA PHE A 487 24.94 -1.31 16.08
C PHE A 487 23.61 -1.00 16.78
N ALA A 488 23.11 -1.90 17.61
CA ALA A 488 21.89 -1.67 18.39
C ALA A 488 22.06 -0.49 19.36
N GLU A 489 23.20 -0.39 20.04
CA GLU A 489 23.51 0.73 20.94
C GLU A 489 23.65 2.07 20.19
N PHE A 490 24.27 2.05 19.00
CA PHE A 490 24.30 3.24 18.15
C PHE A 490 22.89 3.72 17.78
N LEU A 491 21.99 2.80 17.40
CA LEU A 491 20.60 3.13 17.06
C LEU A 491 19.84 3.67 18.29
N ARG A 492 19.98 3.05 19.46
CA ARG A 492 19.36 3.51 20.72
C ARG A 492 19.81 4.91 21.14
N ALA A 493 21.04 5.30 20.78
CA ALA A 493 21.57 6.62 21.09
C ALA A 493 21.00 7.74 20.21
N GLN A 494 20.27 7.42 19.14
CA GLN A 494 19.70 8.42 18.23
C GLN A 494 18.43 9.02 18.82
N PRO A 495 18.26 10.37 18.78
CA PRO A 495 17.11 11.03 19.39
C PRO A 495 15.77 10.69 18.69
N GLU A 496 15.82 10.31 17.41
CA GLU A 496 14.64 9.91 16.63
C GLU A 496 14.14 8.49 16.96
N VAL A 497 14.98 7.64 17.58
CA VAL A 497 14.70 6.22 17.83
C VAL A 497 14.10 6.03 19.21
N VAL A 498 12.92 5.44 19.28
CA VAL A 498 12.18 5.18 20.53
C VAL A 498 12.47 3.78 21.05
N HIS A 499 12.64 2.81 20.16
CA HIS A 499 12.90 1.41 20.52
C HIS A 499 13.80 0.74 19.48
N VAL A 500 14.62 -0.22 19.93
CA VAL A 500 15.43 -1.07 19.06
C VAL A 500 15.23 -2.53 19.44
N TYR A 501 14.66 -3.30 18.52
CA TYR A 501 14.56 -4.75 18.61
C TYR A 501 15.78 -5.37 17.94
N SER A 502 16.67 -5.97 18.74
CA SER A 502 17.87 -6.65 18.25
C SER A 502 17.93 -8.11 18.72
N PHE A 503 18.48 -8.98 17.88
CA PHE A 503 18.80 -10.35 18.26
C PHE A 503 19.86 -10.42 19.37
N SER A 504 20.74 -9.41 19.47
CA SER A 504 21.76 -9.36 20.52
C SER A 504 21.16 -9.31 21.94
N ASP A 505 20.00 -8.68 22.13
CA ASP A 505 19.33 -8.63 23.45
C ASP A 505 18.83 -10.01 23.89
N ILE A 506 18.27 -10.78 22.96
CA ILE A 506 17.88 -12.18 23.20
C ILE A 506 19.11 -12.96 23.67
N MET A 507 20.24 -12.81 22.97
CA MET A 507 21.47 -13.54 23.30
C MET A 507 22.08 -13.14 24.65
N LYS A 508 22.09 -11.83 25.00
CA LYS A 508 22.53 -11.36 26.33
C LYS A 508 21.66 -11.93 27.45
N ARG A 509 20.34 -11.94 27.24
CA ARG A 509 19.39 -12.48 28.22
C ARG A 509 19.59 -13.98 28.42
N LEU A 510 19.69 -14.74 27.33
CA LEU A 510 19.93 -16.18 27.41
C LEU A 510 21.28 -16.52 28.05
N ASN A 511 22.32 -15.74 27.76
CA ASN A 511 23.63 -15.90 28.39
C ASN A 511 23.54 -15.71 29.91
N LYS A 512 22.85 -14.65 30.36
CA LYS A 512 22.56 -14.41 31.78
C LYS A 512 21.79 -15.57 32.41
N ASN A 513 20.68 -16.00 31.80
CA ASN A 513 19.82 -17.05 32.36
C ASN A 513 20.58 -18.38 32.51
N LEU A 514 21.41 -18.73 31.54
CA LEU A 514 22.16 -20.00 31.54
C LEU A 514 23.40 -19.99 32.45
N HIS A 515 23.76 -18.81 32.96
CA HIS A 515 24.73 -18.61 34.02
C HIS A 515 24.06 -18.30 35.38
N GLY A 516 22.86 -18.83 35.61
CA GLY A 516 22.19 -18.75 36.92
C GLY A 516 21.65 -17.36 37.25
N ASP A 517 21.21 -16.62 36.23
CA ASP A 517 20.74 -15.23 36.31
C ASP A 517 21.77 -14.22 36.85
N ASP A 518 23.06 -14.53 36.76
CA ASP A 518 24.14 -13.62 37.15
C ASP A 518 24.21 -12.43 36.18
N GLN A 519 23.89 -11.24 36.70
CA GLN A 519 23.86 -10.00 35.93
C GLN A 519 25.20 -9.68 35.24
N SER A 520 26.33 -10.18 35.74
CA SER A 520 27.63 -10.00 35.05
C SER A 520 27.72 -10.73 33.70
N PHE A 521 26.85 -11.71 33.47
CA PHE A 521 26.70 -12.45 32.21
C PHE A 521 25.62 -11.87 31.28
N TYR A 522 25.07 -10.68 31.59
CA TYR A 522 24.24 -9.91 30.66
C TYR A 522 25.10 -9.22 29.57
N VAL A 523 25.83 -10.05 28.84
CA VAL A 523 26.73 -9.71 27.74
C VAL A 523 26.56 -10.76 26.64
N THR A 524 26.99 -10.47 25.42
CA THR A 524 26.91 -11.45 24.33
C THR A 524 27.80 -12.67 24.65
N PRO A 525 27.39 -13.90 24.26
CA PRO A 525 28.20 -15.09 24.49
C PRO A 525 29.59 -14.99 23.86
N ALA A 526 30.61 -15.49 24.56
CA ALA A 526 32.00 -15.40 24.12
C ALA A 526 32.42 -16.50 23.13
N GLU A 527 31.66 -17.60 23.07
CA GLU A 527 31.96 -18.77 22.25
C GLU A 527 30.79 -19.10 21.31
N ARG A 528 31.11 -19.43 20.05
CA ARG A 528 30.11 -19.75 19.01
C ARG A 528 29.20 -20.91 19.41
N ASP A 529 29.79 -22.00 19.91
CA ASP A 529 29.04 -23.22 20.22
C ASP A 529 28.07 -23.00 21.40
N GLU A 530 28.39 -22.10 22.33
CA GLU A 530 27.48 -21.69 23.41
C GLU A 530 26.32 -20.87 22.86
N ALA A 531 26.61 -19.83 22.04
CA ALA A 531 25.58 -19.01 21.40
C ALA A 531 24.58 -19.85 20.59
N ALA A 532 25.08 -20.78 19.77
CA ALA A 532 24.25 -21.67 18.99
C ALA A 532 23.33 -22.55 19.85
N GLN A 533 23.86 -23.10 20.94
CA GLN A 533 23.11 -23.97 21.85
C GLN A 533 22.11 -23.21 22.71
N PHE A 534 22.41 -21.96 23.10
CA PHE A 534 21.47 -21.07 23.77
C PHE A 534 20.27 -20.77 22.88
N LEU A 535 20.55 -20.40 21.62
CA LEU A 535 19.52 -20.15 20.62
C LEU A 535 18.64 -21.38 20.39
N LEU A 536 19.25 -22.56 20.23
CA LEU A 536 18.50 -23.80 20.05
C LEU A 536 17.57 -24.07 21.24
N LEU A 537 18.08 -23.97 22.47
CA LEU A 537 17.27 -24.20 23.66
C LEU A 537 16.07 -23.24 23.74
N TYR A 538 16.28 -21.98 23.37
CA TYR A 538 15.23 -20.98 23.32
C TYR A 538 14.20 -21.29 22.22
N GLU A 539 14.63 -21.58 20.98
CA GLU A 539 13.74 -21.97 19.87
C GLU A 539 12.84 -23.17 20.23
N LEU A 540 13.40 -24.17 20.93
CA LEU A 540 12.66 -25.35 21.39
C LEU A 540 11.64 -25.06 22.50
N SER A 541 11.70 -23.88 23.12
CA SER A 541 10.83 -23.50 24.25
C SER A 541 9.69 -22.55 23.85
N LEU A 542 9.73 -22.00 22.63
CA LEU A 542 8.77 -21.00 22.16
C LEU A 542 7.43 -21.63 21.74
N PRO A 543 6.28 -21.00 22.05
CA PRO A 543 4.97 -21.46 21.61
C PRO A 543 4.75 -21.22 20.13
N TYR A 544 3.62 -21.74 19.64
CA TYR A 544 3.14 -21.48 18.28
C TYR A 544 3.05 -19.97 18.01
N GLY A 545 3.63 -19.53 16.88
CA GLY A 545 3.57 -18.16 16.39
C GLY A 545 4.48 -17.15 17.10
N LEU A 546 5.19 -17.53 18.17
CA LEU A 546 6.22 -16.72 18.81
C LEU A 546 7.64 -17.17 18.45
N ASP A 547 7.80 -17.94 17.38
CA ASP A 547 9.11 -18.35 16.87
C ASP A 547 9.93 -17.17 16.33
N LEU A 548 11.22 -17.42 16.09
CA LEU A 548 12.17 -16.38 15.68
C LEU A 548 12.27 -16.19 14.15
N ASN A 549 11.38 -16.76 13.34
CA ASN A 549 11.45 -16.60 11.88
C ASN A 549 11.12 -15.16 11.41
N ASP A 550 10.58 -14.31 12.28
CA ASP A 550 10.44 -12.87 12.05
C ASP A 550 11.75 -12.09 12.31
N ARG A 551 12.72 -12.71 12.98
CA ARG A 551 14.01 -12.12 13.40
C ARG A 551 15.24 -12.77 12.79
N ILE A 552 15.18 -14.04 12.42
CA ILE A 552 16.31 -14.84 11.95
C ILE A 552 15.88 -15.55 10.66
N ASN A 553 16.75 -15.53 9.65
CA ASN A 553 16.48 -16.24 8.41
C ASN A 553 16.73 -17.76 8.55
N ILE A 554 16.19 -18.55 7.62
CA ILE A 554 16.10 -20.03 7.74
C ILE A 554 17.45 -20.75 7.89
N ASP A 555 18.51 -20.21 7.30
CA ASP A 555 19.88 -20.75 7.35
C ASP A 555 20.77 -20.06 8.39
N LYS A 556 20.17 -19.24 9.27
CA LYS A 556 20.84 -18.53 10.36
C LYS A 556 22.06 -17.73 9.88
N SER A 557 21.94 -17.13 8.70
CA SER A 557 22.98 -16.33 8.03
C SER A 557 22.70 -14.82 8.08
N ALA A 558 21.57 -14.39 8.65
CA ALA A 558 21.24 -12.98 8.84
C ALA A 558 20.22 -12.82 9.98
N THR A 559 20.26 -11.66 10.63
CA THR A 559 19.25 -11.27 11.62
C THR A 559 18.61 -9.94 11.22
N ARG A 560 17.34 -9.76 11.59
CA ARG A 560 16.60 -8.52 11.40
C ARG A 560 16.69 -7.67 12.65
N VAL A 561 17.28 -6.49 12.49
CA VAL A 561 17.24 -5.41 13.49
C VAL A 561 16.12 -4.45 13.10
N THR A 562 15.32 -4.01 14.07
CA THR A 562 14.25 -3.04 13.86
C THR A 562 14.47 -1.85 14.77
N ALA A 563 14.65 -0.66 14.19
CA ALA A 563 14.62 0.61 14.92
C ALA A 563 13.24 1.24 14.74
N THR A 564 12.48 1.39 15.81
CA THR A 564 11.16 2.03 15.78
C THR A 564 11.30 3.50 16.11
N LEU A 565 10.87 4.37 15.19
CA LEU A 565 10.91 5.82 15.35
C LEU A 565 9.64 6.35 16.01
N GLY A 566 9.80 7.47 16.71
CA GLY A 566 8.69 8.27 17.27
C GLY A 566 8.03 9.16 16.21
N ASP A 567 7.49 10.31 16.63
CA ASP A 567 6.99 11.31 15.69
C ASP A 567 8.15 11.98 14.93
N VAL A 568 8.40 11.53 13.71
CA VAL A 568 9.50 11.97 12.85
C VAL A 568 9.02 12.37 11.47
N ASP A 569 9.74 13.33 10.90
CA ASP A 569 9.50 13.79 9.55
C ASP A 569 10.51 13.20 8.54
N SER A 570 10.35 13.53 7.27
CA SER A 570 11.19 12.98 6.20
C SER A 570 12.65 13.44 6.31
N ILE A 571 12.89 14.65 6.83
CA ILE A 571 14.23 15.24 6.99
C ILE A 571 14.98 14.54 8.13
N GLN A 572 14.31 14.34 9.26
CA GLN A 572 14.84 13.62 10.42
C GLN A 572 15.12 12.15 10.06
N THR A 573 14.18 11.51 9.36
CA THR A 573 14.35 10.14 8.87
C THR A 573 15.59 10.04 7.99
N LYS A 574 15.75 10.92 6.98
CA LYS A 574 16.90 10.92 6.09
C LYS A 574 18.23 11.12 6.83
N ARG A 575 18.27 12.06 7.79
CA ARG A 575 19.45 12.28 8.63
C ARG A 575 19.85 11.03 9.39
N LEU A 576 18.88 10.31 9.96
CA LEU A 576 19.12 9.03 10.64
C LEU A 576 19.66 7.98 9.66
N LEU A 577 19.06 7.85 8.48
CA LEU A 577 19.51 6.89 7.46
C LEU A 577 20.95 7.15 7.01
N GLU A 578 21.28 8.42 6.73
CA GLU A 578 22.64 8.84 6.35
C GLU A 578 23.65 8.59 7.50
N ALA A 579 23.27 8.94 8.73
CA ALA A 579 24.11 8.67 9.91
C ALA A 579 24.36 7.17 10.12
N THR A 580 23.33 6.36 9.89
CA THR A 580 23.41 4.90 9.98
C THR A 580 24.33 4.32 8.92
N GLU A 581 24.20 4.77 7.67
CA GLU A 581 25.06 4.32 6.57
C GLU A 581 26.54 4.65 6.84
N VAL A 582 26.83 5.88 7.28
CA VAL A 582 28.19 6.29 7.66
C VAL A 582 28.72 5.46 8.82
N TRP A 583 27.92 5.27 9.87
CA TRP A 583 28.34 4.47 11.02
C TRP A 583 28.62 3.02 10.64
N MET A 584 27.78 2.40 9.80
CA MET A 584 28.01 1.04 9.30
C MET A 584 29.30 0.93 8.51
N GLN A 585 29.60 1.89 7.62
CA GLN A 585 30.84 1.90 6.83
C GLN A 585 32.09 2.03 7.72
N ASP A 586 32.01 2.79 8.81
CA ASP A 586 33.13 3.03 9.70
C ASP A 586 33.35 1.91 10.74
N ASN A 587 32.28 1.21 11.17
CA ASN A 587 32.33 0.32 12.34
C ASN A 587 32.05 -1.17 12.03
N LEU A 588 31.37 -1.46 10.92
CA LEU A 588 31.03 -2.83 10.51
C LEU A 588 31.88 -3.30 9.33
N PRO A 589 32.24 -4.59 9.28
CA PRO A 589 32.92 -5.15 8.13
C PRO A 589 32.00 -5.16 6.89
N ASP A 590 32.58 -5.10 5.69
CA ASP A 590 31.85 -5.03 4.40
C ASP A 590 30.74 -6.09 4.25
N TRP A 591 30.96 -7.29 4.78
CA TRP A 591 30.01 -8.41 4.69
C TRP A 591 28.81 -8.29 5.63
N MET A 592 28.82 -7.36 6.61
CA MET A 592 27.76 -7.12 7.59
C MET A 592 26.93 -5.86 7.27
N GLN A 593 27.41 -5.03 6.35
CA GLN A 593 26.72 -3.81 5.92
C GLN A 593 25.42 -4.15 5.18
N THR A 594 24.38 -3.36 5.41
CA THR A 594 23.06 -3.58 4.82
C THR A 594 22.35 -2.26 4.58
N LYS A 595 21.32 -2.28 3.72
CA LYS A 595 20.49 -1.10 3.46
C LYS A 595 19.26 -1.10 4.35
N PRO A 596 18.86 0.07 4.88
CA PRO A 596 17.58 0.21 5.57
C PRO A 596 16.42 -0.06 4.60
N THR A 597 15.36 -0.69 5.09
CA THR A 597 14.10 -0.83 4.36
C THR A 597 12.91 -0.79 5.31
N SER A 598 11.81 -0.18 4.87
CA SER A 598 10.48 -0.21 5.49
C SER A 598 9.54 0.68 4.68
N ALA A 599 8.25 0.68 5.00
CA ALA A 599 7.31 1.66 4.46
C ALA A 599 7.78 3.12 4.69
N GLN A 600 8.34 3.42 5.88
CA GLN A 600 8.86 4.74 6.22
C GLN A 600 10.03 5.16 5.30
N VAL A 601 10.97 4.24 5.04
CA VAL A 601 12.10 4.49 4.13
C VAL A 601 11.61 4.73 2.71
N MET A 602 10.66 3.91 2.25
CA MET A 602 10.06 4.02 0.92
C MET A 602 9.41 5.40 0.71
N PHE A 603 8.56 5.85 1.65
CA PHE A 603 7.90 7.16 1.57
C PHE A 603 8.88 8.34 1.66
N THR A 604 9.97 8.21 2.42
CA THR A 604 11.01 9.24 2.54
C THR A 604 11.69 9.50 1.17
N TYR A 605 12.11 8.46 0.46
CA TYR A 605 12.82 8.62 -0.81
C TYR A 605 11.92 8.90 -2.01
N ILE A 606 10.70 8.34 -2.05
CA ILE A 606 9.78 8.61 -3.18
C ILE A 606 9.34 10.07 -3.22
N ALA A 607 9.15 10.73 -2.07
CA ALA A 607 8.74 12.12 -2.02
C ALA A 607 9.78 13.03 -2.72
N GLU A 608 11.05 12.89 -2.39
CA GLU A 608 12.15 13.65 -3.00
C GLU A 608 12.29 13.34 -4.50
N ARG A 609 12.37 12.05 -4.87
CA ARG A 609 12.51 11.64 -6.28
C ARG A 609 11.33 12.11 -7.12
N ASN A 610 10.13 12.08 -6.56
CA ASN A 610 8.93 12.57 -7.23
C ASN A 610 9.02 14.07 -7.50
N VAL A 611 9.43 14.90 -6.52
CA VAL A 611 9.66 16.33 -6.74
C VAL A 611 10.65 16.56 -7.89
N GLU A 612 11.82 15.92 -7.84
CA GLU A 612 12.88 16.11 -8.84
C GLU A 612 12.41 15.74 -10.25
N ASN A 613 11.79 14.57 -10.39
CA ASN A 613 11.29 14.08 -11.67
C ASN A 613 10.14 14.96 -12.20
N MET A 614 9.27 15.46 -11.32
CA MET A 614 8.14 16.31 -11.72
C MET A 614 8.54 17.73 -12.06
N VAL A 615 9.56 18.30 -11.44
CA VAL A 615 10.15 19.59 -11.87
C VAL A 615 10.66 19.46 -13.30
N SER A 616 11.41 18.39 -13.58
CA SER A 616 11.92 18.09 -14.93
C SER A 616 10.78 17.86 -15.94
N GLY A 617 9.77 17.05 -15.57
CA GLY A 617 8.57 16.81 -16.37
C GLY A 617 7.77 18.08 -16.67
N THR A 618 7.64 18.98 -15.69
CA THR A 618 6.96 20.26 -15.85
C THR A 618 7.70 21.16 -16.85
N ILE A 619 9.04 21.22 -16.79
CA ILE A 619 9.84 21.98 -17.76
C ILE A 619 9.65 21.45 -19.19
N ILE A 620 9.63 20.12 -19.36
CA ILE A 620 9.36 19.47 -20.65
C ILE A 620 7.95 19.84 -21.14
N ALA A 621 6.94 19.78 -20.28
CA ALA A 621 5.57 20.14 -20.59
C ALA A 621 5.44 21.62 -21.00
N ILE A 622 6.10 22.54 -20.31
CA ILE A 622 6.18 23.96 -20.66
C ILE A 622 6.74 24.13 -22.08
N GLY A 623 7.83 23.42 -22.40
CA GLY A 623 8.43 23.42 -23.73
C GLY A 623 7.49 22.89 -24.82
N ALA A 624 6.81 21.78 -24.55
CA ALA A 624 5.83 21.18 -25.46
C ALA A 624 4.63 22.11 -25.71
N ILE A 625 4.10 22.74 -24.66
CA ILE A 625 3.00 23.70 -24.75
C ILE A 625 3.44 24.93 -25.55
N ALA A 626 4.63 25.47 -25.29
CA ALA A 626 5.16 26.58 -26.08
C ALA A 626 5.28 26.22 -27.56
N LEU A 627 5.75 25.01 -27.88
CA LEU A 627 5.80 24.51 -29.26
C LEU A 627 4.40 24.45 -29.89
N ILE A 628 3.40 23.92 -29.17
CA ILE A 628 2.00 23.89 -29.62
C ILE A 628 1.50 25.31 -29.92
N LEU A 629 1.77 26.27 -29.03
CA LEU A 629 1.35 27.67 -29.22
C LEU A 629 2.10 28.36 -30.37
N MET A 630 3.38 28.08 -30.58
CA MET A 630 4.13 28.56 -31.73
C MET A 630 3.49 28.10 -33.05
N LEU A 631 3.06 26.83 -33.11
CA LEU A 631 2.40 26.25 -34.27
C LEU A 631 0.98 26.79 -34.45
N ALA A 632 0.19 26.85 -33.38
CA ALA A 632 -1.19 27.32 -33.40
C ALA A 632 -1.32 28.81 -33.75
N LEU A 633 -0.48 29.66 -33.16
CA LEU A 633 -0.46 31.10 -33.44
C LEU A 633 0.37 31.43 -34.69
N GLN A 634 1.11 30.46 -35.23
CA GLN A 634 2.06 30.63 -36.34
C GLN A 634 3.00 31.81 -36.10
N SER A 635 3.59 31.86 -34.91
CA SER A 635 4.46 32.94 -34.49
C SER A 635 5.41 32.45 -33.40
N PHE A 636 6.69 32.29 -33.77
CA PHE A 636 7.74 31.93 -32.83
C PHE A 636 7.83 32.92 -31.66
N ARG A 637 7.73 34.23 -31.96
CA ARG A 637 7.78 35.28 -30.94
C ARG A 637 6.64 35.19 -29.94
N LEU A 638 5.40 34.99 -30.41
CA LEU A 638 4.24 34.94 -29.51
C LEU A 638 4.17 33.62 -28.74
N GLY A 639 4.60 32.50 -29.32
CA GLY A 639 4.69 31.24 -28.58
C GLY A 639 5.80 31.24 -27.52
N LEU A 640 6.93 31.92 -27.76
CA LEU A 640 7.93 32.13 -26.71
C LEU A 640 7.42 33.12 -25.65
N LEU A 641 6.68 34.16 -26.07
CA LEU A 641 6.08 35.12 -25.15
C LEU A 641 5.07 34.47 -24.19
N SER A 642 4.33 33.46 -24.65
CA SER A 642 3.37 32.74 -23.80
C SER A 642 4.01 31.94 -22.67
N LEU A 643 5.32 31.67 -22.70
CA LEU A 643 6.02 31.07 -21.56
C LEU A 643 5.90 31.93 -20.29
N ILE A 644 5.83 33.25 -20.44
CA ILE A 644 5.78 34.18 -19.32
C ILE A 644 4.44 34.11 -18.58
N PRO A 645 3.28 34.35 -19.21
CA PRO A 645 2.00 34.24 -18.53
C PRO A 645 1.64 32.81 -18.09
N ASN A 646 2.28 31.78 -18.66
CA ASN A 646 2.06 30.39 -18.22
C ASN A 646 3.01 29.96 -17.09
N GLY A 647 4.25 30.45 -17.05
CA GLY A 647 5.23 30.08 -16.03
C GLY A 647 5.17 30.95 -14.78
N LEU A 648 4.96 32.27 -14.93
CA LEU A 648 4.93 33.21 -13.81
C LEU A 648 3.83 32.92 -12.77
N PRO A 649 2.59 32.51 -13.13
CA PRO A 649 1.58 32.17 -12.14
C PRO A 649 2.01 30.98 -11.27
N ILE A 650 2.69 29.98 -11.87
CA ILE A 650 3.19 28.81 -11.14
C ILE A 650 4.24 29.26 -10.12
N LEU A 651 5.22 30.06 -10.54
CA LEU A 651 6.24 30.60 -9.64
C LEU A 651 5.63 31.47 -8.53
N ALA A 652 4.67 32.33 -8.87
CA ALA A 652 3.94 33.14 -7.88
C ALA A 652 3.15 32.26 -6.90
N THR A 653 2.59 31.14 -7.37
CA THR A 653 1.84 30.19 -6.54
C THR A 653 2.75 29.50 -5.53
N PHE A 654 3.90 28.96 -5.96
CA PHE A 654 4.89 28.39 -5.03
C PHE A 654 5.46 29.44 -4.07
N GLY A 655 5.70 30.66 -4.55
CA GLY A 655 6.13 31.76 -3.69
C GLY A 655 5.08 32.18 -2.65
N ALA A 656 3.79 32.13 -3.00
CA ALA A 656 2.71 32.33 -2.04
C ALA A 656 2.58 31.13 -1.08
N TRP A 657 2.81 29.92 -1.56
CA TRP A 657 2.81 28.70 -0.74
C TRP A 657 3.88 28.75 0.35
N ALA A 658 5.06 29.25 0.03
CA ALA A 658 6.14 29.49 1.01
C ALA A 658 5.69 30.39 2.18
N LEU A 659 4.73 31.29 1.97
CA LEU A 659 4.18 32.17 3.01
C LEU A 659 3.01 31.56 3.79
N ILE A 660 2.26 30.65 3.19
CA ILE A 660 1.04 30.07 3.78
C ILE A 660 1.37 28.80 4.55
N VAL A 661 2.18 27.92 3.97
CA VAL A 661 2.48 26.58 4.51
C VAL A 661 3.98 26.41 4.79
N GLY A 662 4.84 26.88 3.88
CA GLY A 662 6.30 26.79 4.06
C GLY A 662 6.94 25.43 3.78
N GLU A 663 6.13 24.38 3.60
CA GLU A 663 6.61 23.01 3.37
C GLU A 663 6.00 22.41 2.09
N VAL A 664 6.78 21.57 1.40
CA VAL A 664 6.37 20.81 0.22
C VAL A 664 6.64 19.33 0.42
N GLY A 665 5.56 18.57 0.48
CA GLY A 665 5.60 17.11 0.48
C GLY A 665 5.25 16.50 -0.88
N PHE A 666 4.96 15.21 -0.85
CA PHE A 666 4.54 14.37 -1.96
C PHE A 666 3.34 14.91 -2.74
N SER A 667 2.39 15.59 -2.06
CA SER A 667 1.20 16.18 -2.68
C SER A 667 1.53 17.34 -3.62
N VAL A 668 2.45 18.22 -3.19
CA VAL A 668 2.68 19.52 -3.83
C VAL A 668 3.56 19.42 -5.08
N ALA A 669 4.40 18.38 -5.18
CA ALA A 669 5.21 18.07 -6.36
C ALA A 669 4.38 18.07 -7.66
N THR A 670 3.13 17.62 -7.58
CA THR A 670 2.29 17.37 -8.76
C THR A 670 1.59 18.58 -9.32
N ILE A 671 1.47 19.59 -8.47
CA ILE A 671 0.61 20.74 -8.71
C ILE A 671 1.21 21.66 -9.76
N ALA A 672 2.53 21.68 -9.92
CA ALA A 672 3.19 22.41 -11.00
C ALA A 672 2.71 21.94 -12.38
N SER A 673 2.68 20.62 -12.59
CA SER A 673 2.21 19.99 -13.84
C SER A 673 0.71 20.16 -14.05
N ILE A 674 -0.10 19.93 -13.01
CA ILE A 674 -1.56 20.09 -13.08
C ILE A 674 -1.93 21.54 -13.37
N SER A 675 -1.41 22.48 -12.60
CA SER A 675 -1.68 23.91 -12.75
C SER A 675 -1.30 24.38 -14.15
N LEU A 676 -0.15 23.96 -14.67
CA LEU A 676 0.27 24.29 -16.03
C LEU A 676 -0.75 23.86 -17.08
N GLY A 677 -1.29 22.64 -17.00
CA GLY A 677 -2.30 22.15 -17.92
C GLY A 677 -3.58 23.00 -17.91
N ILE A 678 -3.91 23.59 -16.77
CA ILE A 678 -5.15 24.34 -16.55
C ILE A 678 -5.00 25.81 -16.96
N ILE A 679 -3.94 26.48 -16.55
CA ILE A 679 -3.82 27.94 -16.65
C ILE A 679 -3.49 28.45 -18.06
N VAL A 680 -3.01 27.58 -18.95
CA VAL A 680 -2.64 27.96 -20.33
C VAL A 680 -3.86 28.41 -21.15
N ASP A 681 -5.06 27.96 -20.77
CA ASP A 681 -6.33 28.21 -21.47
C ASP A 681 -6.58 29.70 -21.75
N ASP A 682 -6.51 30.52 -20.70
CA ASP A 682 -6.78 31.96 -20.74
C ASP A 682 -5.81 32.69 -21.69
N THR A 683 -4.52 32.34 -21.62
CA THR A 683 -3.48 32.85 -22.51
C THR A 683 -3.79 32.54 -23.97
N VAL A 684 -4.17 31.30 -24.30
CA VAL A 684 -4.49 30.90 -25.70
C VAL A 684 -5.70 31.67 -26.20
N HIS A 685 -6.75 31.77 -25.39
CA HIS A 685 -7.96 32.50 -25.74
C HIS A 685 -7.69 33.98 -25.97
N LEU A 686 -6.91 34.64 -25.11
CA LEU A 686 -6.57 36.05 -25.27
C LEU A 686 -5.65 36.30 -26.48
N LEU A 687 -4.57 35.52 -26.62
CA LEU A 687 -3.60 35.66 -27.72
C LEU A 687 -4.22 35.35 -29.07
N SER A 688 -5.07 34.32 -29.18
CA SER A 688 -5.73 33.97 -30.44
C SER A 688 -6.62 35.12 -30.96
N LYS A 689 -7.38 35.80 -30.07
CA LYS A 689 -8.19 36.97 -30.46
C LYS A 689 -7.32 38.19 -30.77
N TYR A 690 -6.23 38.41 -30.02
CA TYR A 690 -5.27 39.47 -30.30
C TYR A 690 -4.64 39.30 -31.70
N VAL A 691 -4.08 38.11 -31.99
CA VAL A 691 -3.47 37.78 -33.28
C VAL A 691 -4.47 37.93 -34.42
N ARG A 692 -5.72 37.50 -34.19
CA ARG A 692 -6.78 37.65 -35.18
C ARG A 692 -7.05 39.11 -35.52
N ALA A 693 -7.21 39.98 -34.52
CA ALA A 693 -7.41 41.42 -34.76
C ALA A 693 -6.22 42.07 -35.47
N ARG A 694 -4.98 41.67 -35.13
CA ARG A 694 -3.77 42.12 -35.83
C ARG A 694 -3.74 41.71 -37.29
N ARG A 695 -4.11 40.46 -37.62
CA ARG A 695 -3.99 39.90 -38.97
C ARG A 695 -5.19 40.15 -39.89
N GLU A 696 -6.41 40.14 -39.36
CA GLU A 696 -7.63 40.27 -40.16
C GLU A 696 -8.12 41.72 -40.26
N SER A 697 -8.01 42.49 -39.17
CA SER A 697 -8.53 43.86 -39.07
C SER A 697 -7.43 44.94 -39.14
N ASN A 698 -6.17 44.53 -39.38
CA ASN A 698 -4.98 45.38 -39.41
C ASN A 698 -4.90 46.38 -38.24
N SER A 699 -5.39 45.98 -37.07
CA SER A 699 -5.50 46.84 -35.89
C SER A 699 -4.13 47.08 -35.26
N ASN A 700 -3.92 48.24 -34.64
CA ASN A 700 -2.75 48.46 -33.79
C ASN A 700 -2.84 47.61 -32.51
N ALA A 701 -1.77 47.53 -31.70
CA ALA A 701 -1.76 46.67 -30.51
C ALA A 701 -2.84 47.04 -29.48
N ALA A 702 -3.10 48.33 -29.27
CA ALA A 702 -4.11 48.80 -28.32
C ALA A 702 -5.52 48.38 -28.73
N ASP A 703 -5.86 48.55 -30.01
CA ASP A 703 -7.17 48.18 -30.55
C ASP A 703 -7.34 46.65 -30.62
N ALA A 704 -6.26 45.92 -30.92
CA ALA A 704 -6.27 44.45 -30.88
C ALA A 704 -6.47 43.90 -29.44
N ILE A 705 -5.87 44.52 -28.43
CA ILE A 705 -6.10 44.19 -27.02
C ILE A 705 -7.55 44.49 -26.64
N ARG A 706 -8.07 45.68 -26.98
CA ARG A 706 -9.47 46.05 -26.71
C ARG A 706 -10.45 45.07 -27.37
N TYR A 707 -10.14 44.61 -28.57
CA TYR A 707 -10.91 43.57 -29.27
C TYR A 707 -10.87 42.24 -28.51
N ALA A 708 -9.70 41.77 -28.07
CA ALA A 708 -9.57 40.53 -27.32
C ALA A 708 -10.39 40.57 -26.02
N PHE A 709 -10.24 41.61 -25.21
CA PHE A 709 -10.99 41.80 -23.96
C PHE A 709 -12.51 41.81 -24.18
N LYS A 710 -12.99 42.56 -25.18
CA LYS A 710 -14.43 42.64 -25.48
C LYS A 710 -14.99 41.30 -25.95
N THR A 711 -14.19 40.49 -26.64
CA THR A 711 -14.66 39.25 -27.27
C THR A 711 -14.62 38.06 -26.32
N VAL A 712 -13.56 37.92 -25.52
CA VAL A 712 -13.33 36.71 -24.72
C VAL A 712 -13.15 36.98 -23.21
N GLY A 713 -12.91 38.22 -22.79
CA GLY A 713 -12.62 38.53 -21.38
C GLY A 713 -13.71 38.12 -20.39
N VAL A 714 -14.99 38.25 -20.76
CA VAL A 714 -16.11 37.81 -19.89
C VAL A 714 -16.11 36.28 -19.72
N ALA A 715 -15.79 35.55 -20.79
CA ALA A 715 -15.75 34.08 -20.75
C ALA A 715 -14.59 33.59 -19.88
N ILE A 716 -13.42 34.21 -20.00
CA ILE A 716 -12.24 33.91 -19.17
C ILE A 716 -12.55 34.10 -17.68
N VAL A 717 -13.03 35.28 -17.25
CA VAL A 717 -13.36 35.51 -15.81
C VAL A 717 -14.38 34.52 -15.28
N VAL A 718 -15.39 34.20 -16.09
CA VAL A 718 -16.40 33.20 -15.75
C VAL A 718 -15.76 31.84 -15.56
N ASN A 719 -14.87 31.44 -16.46
CA ASN A 719 -14.17 30.16 -16.40
C ASN A 719 -13.30 30.09 -15.15
N THR A 720 -12.50 31.13 -14.89
CA THR A 720 -11.70 31.25 -13.67
C THR A 720 -12.56 31.05 -12.42
N VAL A 721 -13.72 31.73 -12.32
CA VAL A 721 -14.61 31.59 -11.14
C VAL A 721 -15.15 30.17 -11.01
N VAL A 722 -15.55 29.52 -12.10
CA VAL A 722 -16.07 28.14 -12.08
C VAL A 722 -14.97 27.15 -11.70
N LEU A 723 -13.78 27.29 -12.30
CA LEU A 723 -12.63 26.43 -12.01
C LEU A 723 -12.16 26.61 -10.55
N THR A 724 -11.96 27.84 -10.09
CA THR A 724 -11.59 28.14 -8.70
C THR A 724 -12.63 27.58 -7.73
N ALA A 725 -13.92 27.79 -7.98
CA ALA A 725 -14.97 27.24 -7.11
C ALA A 725 -14.98 25.70 -7.12
N GLY A 726 -14.72 25.08 -8.28
CA GLY A 726 -14.62 23.63 -8.42
C GLY A 726 -13.45 23.04 -7.61
N PHE A 727 -12.24 23.59 -7.76
CA PHE A 727 -11.08 23.17 -6.98
C PHE A 727 -11.21 23.48 -5.48
N MET A 728 -11.92 24.55 -5.10
CA MET A 728 -12.26 24.82 -3.69
C MET A 728 -13.14 23.74 -3.06
N VAL A 729 -13.92 22.97 -3.84
CA VAL A 729 -14.68 21.82 -3.28
C VAL A 729 -13.73 20.75 -2.74
N MET A 730 -12.55 20.56 -3.34
CA MET A 730 -11.59 19.56 -2.90
C MET A 730 -11.04 19.85 -1.49
N LEU A 731 -11.16 21.09 -0.99
CA LEU A 731 -10.81 21.46 0.39
C LEU A 731 -11.66 20.75 1.45
N THR A 732 -12.75 20.11 1.05
CA THR A 732 -13.63 19.36 1.95
C THR A 732 -13.25 17.88 2.12
N SER A 733 -12.31 17.39 1.30
CA SER A 733 -11.75 16.03 1.37
C SER A 733 -11.08 15.80 2.73
N SER A 734 -11.18 14.57 3.27
CA SER A 734 -10.38 14.17 4.44
C SER A 734 -8.96 13.72 4.07
N PHE A 735 -8.63 13.72 2.77
CA PHE A 735 -7.29 13.44 2.27
C PHE A 735 -6.55 14.72 1.93
N LYS A 736 -5.52 15.06 2.71
CA LYS A 736 -4.72 16.28 2.59
C LYS A 736 -4.17 16.51 1.20
N VAL A 737 -3.78 15.46 0.47
CA VAL A 737 -3.29 15.59 -0.92
C VAL A 737 -4.34 16.25 -1.82
N ASN A 738 -5.62 15.87 -1.68
CA ASN A 738 -6.71 16.47 -2.44
C ASN A 738 -6.97 17.92 -2.01
N VAL A 739 -6.82 18.23 -0.71
CA VAL A 739 -6.92 19.59 -0.17
C VAL A 739 -5.81 20.50 -0.72
N ASP A 740 -4.55 20.06 -0.66
CA ASP A 740 -3.38 20.80 -1.14
C ASP A 740 -3.50 21.05 -2.65
N MET A 741 -3.89 20.02 -3.43
CA MET A 741 -4.16 20.14 -4.87
C MET A 741 -5.27 21.17 -5.15
N GLY A 742 -6.36 21.14 -4.40
CA GLY A 742 -7.47 22.09 -4.51
C GLY A 742 -7.04 23.54 -4.24
N LEU A 743 -6.34 23.78 -3.13
CA LEU A 743 -5.92 25.11 -2.70
C LEU A 743 -4.91 25.73 -3.67
N LEU A 744 -3.83 25.02 -3.98
CA LEU A 744 -2.79 25.56 -4.83
C LEU A 744 -3.25 25.76 -6.27
N THR A 745 -4.05 24.84 -6.81
CA THR A 745 -4.62 25.01 -8.16
C THR A 745 -5.55 26.22 -8.20
N ALA A 746 -6.36 26.44 -7.16
CA ALA A 746 -7.18 27.64 -7.04
C ALA A 746 -6.35 28.94 -7.00
N ILE A 747 -5.24 28.96 -6.25
CA ILE A 747 -4.29 30.09 -6.22
C ILE A 747 -3.66 30.30 -7.61
N ALA A 748 -3.21 29.23 -8.27
CA ALA A 748 -2.60 29.29 -9.59
C ALA A 748 -3.55 29.85 -10.65
N ILE A 749 -4.82 29.41 -10.66
CA ILE A 749 -5.87 29.91 -11.55
C ILE A 749 -6.09 31.42 -11.33
N VAL A 750 -6.12 31.89 -10.08
CA VAL A 750 -6.30 33.31 -9.77
C VAL A 750 -5.10 34.14 -10.21
N PHE A 751 -3.86 33.69 -9.94
CA PHE A 751 -2.67 34.38 -10.43
C PHE A 751 -2.57 34.39 -11.95
N ALA A 752 -2.96 33.30 -12.61
CA ALA A 752 -3.01 33.21 -14.06
C ALA A 752 -3.94 34.27 -14.63
N LEU A 753 -5.17 34.40 -14.11
CA LEU A 753 -6.10 35.44 -14.54
C LEU A 753 -5.50 36.86 -14.38
N ILE A 754 -4.88 37.14 -13.23
CA ILE A 754 -4.27 38.45 -12.95
C ILE A 754 -3.16 38.76 -13.96
N LEU A 755 -2.27 37.79 -14.20
CA LEU A 755 -1.14 37.96 -15.11
C LEU A 755 -1.60 38.03 -16.58
N ASP A 756 -2.60 37.24 -16.98
CA ASP A 756 -3.14 37.27 -18.33
C ASP A 756 -3.90 38.55 -18.64
N PHE A 757 -4.61 39.11 -17.66
CA PHE A 757 -5.37 40.34 -17.90
C PHE A 757 -4.52 41.59 -17.77
N LEU A 758 -3.51 41.59 -16.92
CA LEU A 758 -2.76 42.80 -16.62
C LEU A 758 -1.35 42.76 -17.21
N PHE A 759 -0.62 41.68 -16.97
CA PHE A 759 0.79 41.57 -17.34
C PHE A 759 0.98 41.32 -18.84
N LEU A 760 0.32 40.31 -19.40
CA LEU A 760 0.46 39.90 -20.80
C LEU A 760 0.12 41.05 -21.80
N PRO A 761 -1.00 41.79 -21.67
CA PRO A 761 -1.33 42.85 -22.62
C PRO A 761 -0.41 44.06 -22.49
N ALA A 762 0.03 44.39 -21.26
CA ALA A 762 1.02 45.43 -21.04
C ALA A 762 2.37 45.09 -21.69
N LEU A 763 2.77 43.82 -21.62
CA LEU A 763 3.99 43.31 -22.27
C LEU A 763 3.89 43.39 -23.80
N LEU A 764 2.76 42.95 -24.36
CA LEU A 764 2.48 43.04 -25.81
C LEU A 764 2.58 44.49 -26.32
N LEU A 765 2.05 45.46 -25.59
CA LEU A 765 2.11 46.89 -25.96
C LEU A 765 3.54 47.44 -26.01
N LEU A 766 4.39 47.07 -25.06
CA LEU A 766 5.77 47.54 -25.04
C LEU A 766 6.62 46.90 -26.13
N LEU A 767 6.44 45.61 -26.40
CA LEU A 767 7.17 44.89 -27.44
C LEU A 767 6.81 45.37 -28.86
N ASP A 768 5.57 45.78 -29.10
CA ASP A 768 5.12 46.33 -30.38
C ASP A 768 5.73 47.73 -30.65
N ARG A 769 5.84 48.59 -29.62
CA ARG A 769 6.47 49.92 -29.73
C ARG A 769 7.95 49.88 -30.12
N VAL A 770 8.66 48.82 -29.75
CA VAL A 770 10.07 48.62 -30.10
C VAL A 770 10.25 48.24 -31.58
N GLN A 771 9.26 47.60 -32.21
CA GLN A 771 9.31 47.22 -33.63
C GLN A 771 9.01 48.40 -34.58
N THR A 772 8.04 49.25 -34.24
CA THR A 772 7.75 50.48 -35.02
C THR A 772 8.93 51.46 -35.07
N ASN A 773 9.86 51.39 -34.11
CA ASN A 773 11.09 52.20 -34.10
C ASN A 773 12.27 51.56 -34.85
N LYS A 774 12.19 50.27 -35.25
CA LYS A 774 13.24 49.60 -36.02
C LYS A 774 13.00 49.63 -37.54
N GLU A 775 11.75 49.75 -37.98
CA GLU A 775 11.39 49.82 -39.42
C GLU A 775 11.71 51.18 -40.08
N THR A 776 12.14 52.20 -39.32
CA THR A 776 12.65 53.48 -39.86
C THR A 776 14.14 53.47 -40.23
N SER A 777 14.81 52.32 -40.17
CA SER A 777 16.24 52.20 -40.47
C SER A 777 16.57 50.97 -41.32
N GLY A 778 16.53 51.18 -42.64
CA GLY A 778 17.41 50.58 -43.66
C GLY A 778 17.40 49.06 -43.86
N VAL A 779 16.93 48.61 -45.02
CA VAL A 779 17.25 47.28 -45.59
C VAL A 779 17.61 47.42 -47.07
N PRO A 780 18.73 46.85 -47.54
CA PRO A 780 18.87 46.37 -48.91
C PRO A 780 18.60 44.86 -48.99
N GLU A 781 17.97 44.47 -50.10
CA GLU A 781 17.55 43.11 -50.49
C GLU A 781 18.70 42.10 -50.67
N MET A 782 18.46 40.80 -50.42
CA MET A 782 18.64 39.74 -51.43
C MET A 782 18.12 38.32 -51.05
N LYS A 783 17.27 37.79 -51.95
CA LYS A 783 17.20 36.44 -52.58
C LYS A 783 17.15 35.10 -51.77
N SER A 784 15.95 34.50 -51.84
CA SER A 784 15.54 33.23 -52.52
C SER A 784 16.09 31.83 -52.18
N SER A 785 15.12 30.89 -52.16
CA SER A 785 15.14 29.41 -52.28
C SER A 785 15.53 28.64 -51.01
N ILE A 786 14.78 27.63 -50.55
CA ILE A 786 14.56 26.32 -51.18
C ILE A 786 13.19 25.72 -50.75
N ALA A 787 12.61 24.95 -51.68
CA ALA A 787 11.36 24.20 -51.55
C ALA A 787 11.55 22.83 -50.86
N LEU A 788 10.53 22.38 -50.12
CA LEU A 788 10.36 21.02 -49.61
C LEU A 788 9.27 20.28 -50.42
N PRO A 789 9.43 18.97 -50.72
CA PRO A 789 8.33 18.15 -51.21
C PRO A 789 7.71 17.28 -50.09
N ARG A 790 6.38 17.16 -50.16
CA ARG A 790 5.50 16.04 -49.74
C ARG A 790 4.49 15.87 -50.91
N PRO A 791 3.70 14.78 -51.10
CA PRO A 791 3.22 13.79 -50.12
C PRO A 791 3.00 12.34 -50.64
N ALA A 792 2.57 11.42 -49.76
CA ALA A 792 1.61 10.28 -49.98
C ALA A 792 1.49 9.52 -48.62
N ALA A 793 0.35 9.26 -47.95
CA ALA A 793 -0.84 8.43 -48.29
C ALA A 793 -0.45 7.01 -48.75
N THR A 794 -0.91 5.86 -48.21
CA THR A 794 -2.29 5.45 -47.87
C THR A 794 -2.30 4.01 -47.27
N ALA A 795 -3.35 3.68 -46.50
CA ALA A 795 -4.04 2.37 -46.33
C ALA A 795 -3.30 1.17 -45.67
N GLY A 796 -3.95 0.25 -44.95
CA GLY A 796 -5.38 -0.07 -44.93
C GLY A 796 -5.83 -1.07 -43.84
N LEU A 797 -7.13 -1.35 -43.93
CA LEU A 797 -8.04 -2.10 -43.06
C LEU A 797 -8.14 -3.57 -43.51
N VAL A 798 -8.28 -4.54 -42.60
CA VAL A 798 -8.87 -5.88 -42.88
C VAL A 798 -9.69 -6.37 -41.68
N ILE A 799 -10.87 -6.92 -41.99
CA ILE A 799 -11.90 -7.60 -41.18
C ILE A 799 -11.88 -9.11 -41.50
N LEU A 800 -12.19 -10.00 -40.54
CA LEU A 800 -13.03 -11.24 -40.65
C LEU A 800 -12.96 -12.00 -39.31
N VAL A 801 -14.02 -12.06 -38.48
CA VAL A 801 -15.20 -12.96 -38.45
C VAL A 801 -14.90 -14.45 -38.18
N GLY A 802 -15.47 -14.96 -37.08
CA GLY A 802 -15.73 -16.38 -36.82
C GLY A 802 -16.81 -16.53 -35.75
N MET A 803 -17.99 -17.03 -36.15
CA MET A 803 -19.15 -17.37 -35.30
C MET A 803 -19.16 -18.88 -35.04
N ALA A 804 -19.55 -19.32 -33.84
CA ALA A 804 -20.70 -20.23 -33.59
C ALA A 804 -20.68 -20.82 -32.16
N ALA A 805 -21.88 -21.09 -31.65
CA ALA A 805 -22.28 -21.40 -30.28
C ALA A 805 -22.34 -22.91 -29.95
N ALA A 806 -22.36 -23.28 -28.66
CA ALA A 806 -23.55 -23.81 -27.94
C ALA A 806 -23.22 -24.65 -26.66
N LEU A 807 -23.78 -24.19 -25.53
CA LEU A 807 -24.59 -24.89 -24.49
C LEU A 807 -24.22 -26.29 -23.92
N ALA A 808 -24.13 -26.38 -22.58
CA ALA A 808 -24.83 -27.32 -21.67
C ALA A 808 -24.47 -26.97 -20.18
N SER A 809 -25.35 -26.40 -19.34
CA SER A 809 -26.21 -27.04 -18.29
C SER A 809 -25.45 -27.96 -17.31
N SER A 810 -25.48 -27.90 -15.96
CA SER A 810 -26.34 -27.31 -14.91
C SER A 810 -25.76 -27.77 -13.51
N PRO A 811 -26.46 -27.77 -12.34
CA PRO A 811 -26.72 -26.66 -11.38
C PRO A 811 -26.40 -26.96 -9.87
N GLY A 812 -26.49 -25.90 -9.01
CA GLY A 812 -26.96 -25.91 -7.60
C GLY A 812 -25.99 -26.46 -6.52
N PHE A 813 -25.96 -26.07 -5.25
CA PHE A 813 -26.81 -25.33 -4.28
C PHE A 813 -25.84 -24.76 -3.20
N GLY A 814 -26.08 -23.67 -2.45
CA GLY A 814 -27.21 -23.36 -1.59
C GLY A 814 -26.81 -23.51 -0.10
N SER A 815 -26.79 -22.40 0.63
CA SER A 815 -26.40 -22.24 2.04
C SER A 815 -27.27 -23.00 3.04
N SER A 816 -26.74 -23.30 4.24
CA SER A 816 -27.32 -22.91 5.54
C SER A 816 -26.54 -23.48 6.74
N SER A 817 -26.56 -22.70 7.81
CA SER A 817 -26.04 -22.94 9.16
C SER A 817 -26.89 -23.96 9.95
N ILE A 818 -26.35 -24.45 11.08
CA ILE A 818 -26.97 -24.55 12.43
C ILE A 818 -26.16 -25.55 13.31
N THR A 819 -25.99 -25.22 14.60
CA THR A 819 -25.64 -26.11 15.75
C THR A 819 -26.81 -26.05 16.77
N PRO A 820 -26.91 -26.87 17.86
CA PRO A 820 -26.04 -27.96 18.38
C PRO A 820 -26.80 -29.21 18.96
N VAL A 821 -26.04 -30.19 19.48
CA VAL A 821 -26.15 -30.92 20.79
C VAL A 821 -25.80 -32.42 20.72
N ARG A 822 -25.02 -32.84 21.72
CA ARG A 822 -24.35 -34.11 22.02
C ARG A 822 -25.24 -35.37 22.08
N GLY A 823 -24.72 -36.42 21.45
CA GLY A 823 -24.85 -37.84 21.77
C GLY A 823 -23.81 -38.59 20.93
N GLU A 824 -23.08 -39.57 21.46
CA GLU A 824 -22.06 -40.30 20.69
C GLU A 824 -22.67 -40.93 19.42
N THR A 825 -22.13 -40.57 18.26
CA THR A 825 -22.66 -40.94 16.94
C THR A 825 -21.95 -42.17 16.37
N GLU A 826 -22.60 -42.89 15.45
CA GLU A 826 -22.01 -44.04 14.75
C GLU A 826 -20.71 -43.69 13.99
N ALA A 827 -20.62 -42.45 13.49
CA ALA A 827 -19.42 -41.90 12.88
C ALA A 827 -18.24 -41.79 13.87
N GLN A 828 -18.50 -41.42 15.14
CA GLN A 828 -17.44 -41.36 16.16
C GLN A 828 -16.92 -42.76 16.52
N ARG A 829 -17.81 -43.74 16.64
CA ARG A 829 -17.39 -45.14 16.88
C ARG A 829 -16.55 -45.69 15.72
N THR A 830 -16.99 -45.44 14.48
CA THR A 830 -16.29 -45.89 13.27
C THR A 830 -14.91 -45.22 13.15
N GLY A 831 -14.83 -43.91 13.40
CA GLY A 831 -13.56 -43.17 13.39
C GLY A 831 -12.57 -43.71 14.42
N PHE A 832 -13.05 -44.01 15.64
CA PHE A 832 -12.23 -44.62 16.68
C PHE A 832 -11.75 -46.04 16.30
N GLU A 833 -12.61 -46.88 15.72
CA GLU A 833 -12.24 -48.23 15.27
C GLU A 833 -11.15 -48.22 14.18
N ILE A 834 -11.21 -47.25 13.25
CA ILE A 834 -10.17 -47.04 12.22
C ILE A 834 -8.86 -46.58 12.85
N ALA A 835 -8.91 -45.56 13.71
CA ALA A 835 -7.73 -45.07 14.43
C ALA A 835 -7.07 -46.16 15.28
N ALA A 836 -7.87 -46.95 16.00
CA ALA A 836 -7.37 -48.07 16.80
C ALA A 836 -6.74 -49.18 15.95
N ARG A 837 -7.18 -49.35 14.70
CA ARG A 837 -6.57 -50.31 13.77
C ARG A 837 -5.24 -49.79 13.22
N ALA A 838 -5.18 -48.51 12.89
CA ALA A 838 -3.94 -47.85 12.48
C ALA A 838 -2.89 -47.91 13.60
N ASP A 839 -3.26 -47.55 14.83
CA ASP A 839 -2.40 -47.63 16.04
C ASP A 839 -1.85 -49.06 16.24
N ARG A 840 -2.72 -50.07 16.25
CA ARG A 840 -2.30 -51.48 16.39
C ARG A 840 -1.39 -51.97 15.25
N SER A 841 -1.52 -51.41 14.04
CA SER A 841 -0.67 -51.79 12.91
C SER A 841 0.75 -51.24 13.02
N ASP A 842 0.96 -50.27 13.92
CA ASP A 842 2.24 -49.61 14.12
C ASP A 842 3.05 -50.16 15.30
N ARG A 843 2.49 -51.14 16.03
CA ARG A 843 3.11 -51.82 17.18
C ARG A 843 3.95 -53.04 16.79
N GLY A 844 4.83 -53.47 17.68
CA GLY A 844 5.63 -54.69 17.59
C GLY A 844 6.99 -54.50 16.92
N PHE A 845 7.50 -53.27 16.87
CA PHE A 845 8.81 -52.95 16.32
C PHE A 845 9.93 -52.99 17.38
N ILE A 846 9.58 -53.08 18.67
CA ILE A 846 10.48 -53.25 19.83
C ILE A 846 11.39 -52.03 20.04
N ASN A 847 12.36 -51.84 19.16
CA ASN A 847 13.23 -50.67 19.12
C ASN A 847 13.66 -50.40 17.68
N SER A 848 13.94 -49.14 17.37
CA SER A 848 14.35 -48.72 16.04
C SER A 848 15.42 -47.64 16.04
N GLU A 849 16.19 -47.59 14.96
CA GLU A 849 17.16 -46.56 14.66
C GLU A 849 17.07 -46.16 13.19
N VAL A 850 17.11 -44.85 12.92
CA VAL A 850 17.10 -44.30 11.56
C VAL A 850 17.89 -43.01 11.50
N GLU A 851 18.67 -42.85 10.43
CA GLU A 851 19.25 -41.56 10.03
C GLU A 851 18.27 -40.85 9.10
N LEU A 852 18.06 -39.55 9.31
CA LEU A 852 17.20 -38.75 8.44
C LEU A 852 17.84 -37.42 8.06
N GLU A 853 17.54 -37.00 6.84
CA GLU A 853 17.82 -35.65 6.34
C GLU A 853 16.54 -34.81 6.42
N MET A 854 16.67 -33.62 6.99
CA MET A 854 15.63 -32.62 7.11
C MET A 854 15.97 -31.43 6.21
N VAL A 855 15.10 -31.12 5.25
CA VAL A 855 15.27 -30.04 4.28
C VAL A 855 14.16 -29.01 4.47
N LEU A 856 14.52 -27.82 4.93
CA LEU A 856 13.60 -26.69 5.11
C LEU A 856 13.65 -25.79 3.90
N ARG A 857 12.51 -25.28 3.45
CA ARG A 857 12.42 -24.30 2.36
C ARG A 857 11.56 -23.11 2.75
N ASN A 858 12.06 -21.91 2.49
CA ASN A 858 11.25 -20.69 2.59
C ASN A 858 10.39 -20.49 1.33
N ALA A 859 9.51 -19.47 1.34
CA ALA A 859 8.63 -19.15 0.20
C ALA A 859 9.40 -18.78 -1.09
N ALA A 860 10.64 -18.30 -0.97
CA ALA A 860 11.52 -17.99 -2.09
C ALA A 860 12.29 -19.22 -2.62
N GLY A 861 12.14 -20.40 -1.99
CA GLY A 861 12.81 -21.64 -2.37
C GLY A 861 14.24 -21.82 -1.85
N LYS A 862 14.71 -20.97 -0.93
CA LYS A 862 16.02 -21.13 -0.27
C LYS A 862 15.96 -22.31 0.72
N GLU A 863 16.95 -23.19 0.64
CA GLU A 863 17.00 -24.43 1.43
C GLU A 863 17.96 -24.35 2.62
N SER A 864 17.64 -25.09 3.68
CA SER A 864 18.52 -25.36 4.83
C SER A 864 18.44 -26.83 5.20
N HIS A 865 19.59 -27.49 5.35
CA HIS A 865 19.69 -28.94 5.52
C HIS A 865 20.19 -29.31 6.91
N ARG A 866 19.56 -30.29 7.54
CA ARG A 866 19.98 -30.88 8.82
C ARG A 866 20.01 -32.39 8.69
N THR A 867 20.97 -33.02 9.35
CA THR A 867 21.00 -34.48 9.46
C THR A 867 20.91 -34.84 10.93
N LEU A 868 20.05 -35.80 11.25
CA LEU A 868 19.83 -36.24 12.61
C LEU A 868 19.54 -37.73 12.64
N LYS A 869 19.83 -38.33 13.79
CA LYS A 869 19.64 -39.73 14.07
C LYS A 869 18.54 -39.86 15.11
N ILE A 870 17.52 -40.67 14.82
CA ILE A 870 16.42 -40.95 15.73
C ILE A 870 16.53 -42.41 16.18
N THR A 871 16.48 -42.60 17.49
CA THR A 871 16.42 -43.89 18.13
C THR A 871 15.16 -43.95 18.99
N THR A 872 14.33 -44.98 18.82
CA THR A 872 13.03 -45.11 19.52
C THR A 872 12.90 -46.48 20.17
N LEU A 873 12.40 -46.51 21.40
CA LEU A 873 12.03 -47.71 22.14
C LEU A 873 10.51 -47.73 22.33
N GLU A 874 9.89 -48.81 21.86
CA GLU A 874 8.46 -49.07 22.00
C GLU A 874 8.13 -49.45 23.44
N ILE A 875 7.07 -48.86 24.00
CA ILE A 875 6.55 -49.21 25.33
C ILE A 875 5.17 -49.87 25.19
N GLU A 876 5.05 -51.13 25.60
CA GLU A 876 3.79 -51.89 25.47
C GLU A 876 2.67 -51.42 26.44
N ASP A 877 3.02 -50.66 27.47
CA ASP A 877 2.07 -50.18 28.48
C ASP A 877 1.25 -49.00 27.95
N GLU A 878 -0.06 -49.20 27.73
CA GLU A 878 -0.97 -48.18 27.22
C GLU A 878 -1.23 -46.99 28.16
N SER A 879 -0.57 -46.93 29.33
CA SER A 879 -0.59 -45.77 30.23
C SER A 879 0.60 -44.81 30.05
N VAL A 880 1.63 -45.20 29.29
CA VAL A 880 2.86 -44.42 29.06
C VAL A 880 3.29 -44.58 27.60
N GLY A 881 3.77 -43.52 26.95
CA GLY A 881 4.17 -43.60 25.54
C GLY A 881 5.63 -44.02 25.32
N ASP A 882 6.00 -44.13 24.06
CA ASP A 882 7.36 -44.48 23.62
C ASP A 882 8.45 -43.53 24.14
N LYS A 883 9.69 -44.05 24.19
CA LYS A 883 10.88 -43.26 24.52
C LYS A 883 11.71 -43.02 23.28
N THR A 884 12.08 -41.76 23.03
CA THR A 884 12.83 -41.37 21.83
C THR A 884 14.08 -40.60 22.21
N LEU A 885 15.18 -40.90 21.53
CA LEU A 885 16.44 -40.17 21.58
C LEU A 885 16.75 -39.64 20.17
N VAL A 886 16.84 -38.32 20.04
CA VAL A 886 17.23 -37.64 18.80
C VAL A 886 18.62 -37.06 18.97
N VAL A 887 19.55 -37.34 18.06
CA VAL A 887 20.90 -36.78 18.05
C VAL A 887 21.12 -36.00 16.75
N PHE A 888 21.55 -34.75 16.86
CA PHE A 888 21.82 -33.90 15.70
C PHE A 888 23.27 -34.09 15.22
N ASP A 889 23.47 -34.38 13.93
CA ASP A 889 24.80 -34.57 13.33
C ASP A 889 25.29 -33.34 12.56
N ASN A 890 24.37 -32.60 11.92
CA ASN A 890 24.65 -31.40 11.14
C ASN A 890 23.44 -30.43 11.20
N PRO A 891 23.62 -29.09 11.20
CA PRO A 891 24.85 -28.31 11.05
C PRO A 891 25.77 -28.31 12.27
N ARG A 892 27.01 -27.84 12.08
CA ARG A 892 28.06 -27.71 13.13
C ARG A 892 27.51 -27.13 14.44
N ASP A 893 26.66 -26.11 14.34
CA ASP A 893 26.13 -25.34 15.47
C ASP A 893 25.28 -26.16 16.46
N ILE A 894 24.66 -27.25 15.99
CA ILE A 894 23.83 -28.12 16.83
C ILE A 894 24.38 -29.55 16.91
N LYS A 895 25.55 -29.80 16.31
CA LYS A 895 26.15 -31.14 16.25
C LYS A 895 26.41 -31.71 17.65
N GLY A 896 26.02 -32.96 17.85
CA GLY A 896 26.14 -33.68 19.13
C GLY A 896 25.12 -33.25 20.18
N THR A 897 24.22 -32.31 19.87
CA THR A 897 23.05 -32.04 20.72
C THR A 897 22.14 -33.25 20.70
N ALA A 898 21.63 -33.65 21.87
CA ALA A 898 20.76 -34.81 21.99
C ALA A 898 19.49 -34.47 22.77
N LEU A 899 18.33 -34.82 22.22
CA LEU A 899 17.02 -34.66 22.85
C LEU A 899 16.47 -36.03 23.26
N LEU A 900 16.27 -36.23 24.55
CA LEU A 900 15.58 -37.40 25.11
C LEU A 900 14.13 -37.01 25.42
N SER A 901 13.17 -37.80 24.95
CA SER A 901 11.74 -37.60 25.18
C SER A 901 11.10 -38.87 25.73
N HIS A 902 10.37 -38.75 26.83
CA HIS A 902 9.48 -39.79 27.37
C HIS A 902 8.04 -39.31 27.21
N ALA A 903 7.27 -39.98 26.37
CA ALA A 903 5.91 -39.53 26.04
C ALA A 903 4.92 -39.82 27.17
N ASN A 904 4.08 -38.83 27.47
CA ASN A 904 2.94 -38.93 28.38
C ASN A 904 1.63 -38.75 27.59
N ILE A 905 0.56 -39.43 28.02
CA ILE A 905 -0.70 -39.50 27.24
C ILE A 905 -1.56 -38.25 27.43
N LEU A 906 -1.85 -37.88 28.69
CA LEU A 906 -2.66 -36.72 29.05
C LEU A 906 -1.83 -35.57 29.63
N ASP A 907 -0.60 -35.85 30.07
CA ASP A 907 0.32 -34.90 30.66
C ASP A 907 1.40 -34.44 29.65
N PRO A 908 2.08 -33.31 29.91
CA PRO A 908 3.27 -32.92 29.17
C PRO A 908 4.36 -34.00 29.19
N ASP A 909 5.07 -34.20 28.07
CA ASP A 909 6.14 -35.22 27.96
C ASP A 909 7.33 -34.85 28.84
N ASP A 910 8.10 -35.83 29.32
CA ASP A 910 9.36 -35.52 30.00
C ASP A 910 10.49 -35.42 28.99
N GLN A 911 11.04 -34.21 28.83
CA GLN A 911 12.06 -33.93 27.81
C GLN A 911 13.34 -33.36 28.42
N TRP A 912 14.48 -33.88 27.95
CA TRP A 912 15.81 -33.42 28.34
C TRP A 912 16.69 -33.18 27.11
N LEU A 913 17.35 -32.03 27.09
CA LEU A 913 18.28 -31.63 26.06
C LEU A 913 19.71 -31.65 26.60
N PHE A 914 20.59 -32.39 25.94
CA PHE A 914 22.01 -32.36 26.19
C PHE A 914 22.70 -31.34 25.29
N LEU A 915 23.38 -30.40 25.93
CA LEU A 915 24.10 -29.31 25.27
C LEU A 915 25.60 -29.57 25.40
N PRO A 916 26.29 -30.05 24.34
CA PRO A 916 27.67 -30.53 24.44
C PRO A 916 28.68 -29.43 24.79
N ALA A 917 28.44 -28.17 24.40
CA ALA A 917 29.33 -27.06 24.76
C ALA A 917 29.26 -26.76 26.25
N LEU A 918 28.05 -26.80 26.82
CA LEU A 918 27.83 -26.60 28.25
C LEU A 918 28.16 -27.84 29.08
N LYS A 919 28.24 -29.01 28.45
CA LYS A 919 28.33 -30.33 29.10
C LYS A 919 27.23 -30.56 30.14
N ARG A 920 26.05 -30.00 29.87
CA ARG A 920 24.89 -30.02 30.77
C ARG A 920 23.70 -30.66 30.08
N VAL A 921 22.86 -31.28 30.90
CA VAL A 921 21.54 -31.76 30.51
C VAL A 921 20.50 -30.81 31.11
N LYS A 922 19.73 -30.15 30.25
CA LYS A 922 18.66 -29.21 30.63
C LYS A 922 17.31 -29.89 30.46
N ARG A 923 16.38 -29.72 31.39
CA ARG A 923 14.98 -30.11 31.15
C ARG A 923 14.33 -29.05 30.25
N ILE A 924 13.55 -29.48 29.26
CA ILE A 924 12.71 -28.56 28.47
C ILE A 924 11.32 -28.54 29.11
N SER A 925 10.75 -27.35 29.29
CA SER A 925 9.37 -27.21 29.73
C SER A 925 8.44 -27.78 28.66
N SER A 926 7.76 -28.87 28.98
CA SER A 926 6.89 -29.60 28.05
C SER A 926 5.51 -28.97 27.83
N ALA A 927 5.31 -27.76 28.37
CA ALA A 927 4.06 -27.01 28.25
C ALA A 927 3.78 -26.50 26.81
N ASN A 928 4.81 -26.38 25.95
CA ASN A 928 4.70 -25.81 24.59
C ASN A 928 4.93 -26.84 23.48
N LYS A 929 4.02 -27.81 23.36
CA LYS A 929 4.08 -28.81 22.27
C LYS A 929 3.71 -28.26 20.88
N SER A 930 3.14 -27.07 20.79
CA SER A 930 2.68 -26.48 19.52
C SER A 930 3.75 -25.66 18.78
N GLY A 931 4.92 -25.45 19.38
CA GLY A 931 6.04 -24.71 18.77
C GLY A 931 6.72 -25.50 17.64
N PRO A 932 7.37 -24.82 16.68
CA PRO A 932 8.08 -25.46 15.57
C PRO A 932 9.33 -26.21 16.07
N PHE A 933 9.54 -27.41 15.54
CA PHE A 933 10.70 -28.25 15.83
C PHE A 933 11.92 -27.77 15.03
N VAL A 934 12.88 -27.12 15.71
CA VAL A 934 14.16 -26.65 15.14
C VAL A 934 13.95 -25.77 13.88
N GLY A 935 12.93 -24.91 13.92
CA GLY A 935 12.57 -24.01 12.83
C GLY A 935 11.92 -24.68 11.60
N SER A 936 11.56 -25.96 11.67
CA SER A 936 10.81 -26.65 10.61
C SER A 936 9.31 -26.35 10.65
N GLU A 937 8.60 -26.74 9.59
CA GLU A 937 7.13 -26.69 9.54
C GLU A 937 6.45 -27.80 10.37
N PHE A 938 7.22 -28.67 11.03
CA PHE A 938 6.70 -29.66 11.98
C PHE A 938 6.69 -29.05 13.39
N ALA A 939 5.58 -29.17 14.11
CA ALA A 939 5.51 -28.84 15.52
C ALA A 939 5.97 -30.04 16.38
N PHE A 940 6.33 -29.82 17.64
CA PHE A 940 6.66 -30.94 18.54
C PHE A 940 5.51 -31.94 18.67
N GLU A 941 4.26 -31.46 18.73
CA GLU A 941 3.08 -32.33 18.78
C GLU A 941 2.92 -33.21 17.52
N ASP A 942 3.53 -32.83 16.39
CA ASP A 942 3.56 -33.64 15.17
C ASP A 942 4.58 -34.80 15.24
N PHE A 943 5.54 -34.73 16.16
CA PHE A 943 6.58 -35.75 16.39
C PHE A 943 6.22 -36.77 17.47
N THR A 944 5.21 -36.50 18.30
CA THR A 944 4.83 -37.43 19.37
C THR A 944 4.07 -38.63 18.80
N ALA A 945 4.28 -39.82 19.39
CA ALA A 945 3.55 -41.03 19.01
C ALA A 945 2.02 -40.79 19.01
N LEU A 946 1.36 -41.33 17.98
CA LEU A 946 -0.07 -41.17 17.70
C LEU A 946 -0.93 -42.05 18.62
N GLU A 947 -0.84 -41.81 19.92
CA GLU A 947 -1.61 -42.56 20.92
C GLU A 947 -3.12 -42.36 20.76
N LEU A 948 -3.86 -43.47 20.80
CA LEU A 948 -5.32 -43.49 20.57
C LEU A 948 -6.10 -42.57 21.54
N ASN A 949 -5.59 -42.29 22.73
CA ASN A 949 -6.28 -41.48 23.74
C ASN A 949 -6.02 -39.97 23.64
N LYS A 950 -5.15 -39.52 22.73
CA LYS A 950 -4.84 -38.08 22.53
C LYS A 950 -5.90 -37.31 21.76
N PHE A 951 -6.80 -38.00 21.05
CA PHE A 951 -7.77 -37.38 20.17
C PHE A 951 -9.18 -37.95 20.36
N ASP A 952 -10.17 -37.12 20.01
CA ASP A 952 -11.50 -37.60 19.65
C ASP A 952 -11.55 -37.86 18.14
N TYR A 953 -12.21 -38.92 17.70
CA TYR A 953 -12.25 -39.32 16.28
C TYR A 953 -13.65 -39.30 15.71
N THR A 954 -13.78 -38.87 14.46
CA THR A 954 -15.02 -38.92 13.69
C THR A 954 -14.75 -39.39 12.28
N TYR A 955 -15.42 -40.46 11.83
CA TYR A 955 -15.36 -40.89 10.43
C TYR A 955 -16.06 -39.88 9.51
N LEU A 956 -15.39 -39.49 8.42
CA LEU A 956 -15.95 -38.53 7.46
C LEU A 956 -16.46 -39.23 6.19
N ARG A 957 -15.60 -39.97 5.49
CA ARG A 957 -15.88 -40.56 4.18
C ARG A 957 -14.80 -41.56 3.74
N GLU A 958 -15.09 -42.27 2.65
CA GLU A 958 -14.11 -42.99 1.85
C GLU A 958 -13.66 -42.11 0.68
N GLU A 959 -12.37 -42.16 0.34
CA GLU A 959 -11.78 -41.38 -0.74
C GLU A 959 -10.64 -42.16 -1.42
N ASP A 960 -10.56 -42.09 -2.74
CA ASP A 960 -9.39 -42.60 -3.48
C ASP A 960 -8.29 -41.54 -3.48
N LEU A 961 -7.09 -41.92 -3.03
CA LEU A 961 -5.90 -41.09 -3.10
C LEU A 961 -4.80 -41.90 -3.80
N ASP A 962 -4.39 -41.46 -5.00
CA ASP A 962 -3.38 -42.11 -5.83
C ASP A 962 -3.67 -43.60 -6.19
N ASN A 963 -4.93 -43.95 -6.45
CA ASN A 963 -5.43 -45.32 -6.69
C ASN A 963 -5.38 -46.25 -5.47
N VAL A 964 -5.33 -45.68 -4.27
CA VAL A 964 -5.44 -46.43 -3.01
C VAL A 964 -6.68 -45.94 -2.27
N ASN A 965 -7.52 -46.89 -1.82
CA ASN A 965 -8.73 -46.56 -1.07
C ASN A 965 -8.38 -46.16 0.36
N MET A 966 -8.80 -44.97 0.75
CA MET A 966 -8.54 -44.38 2.07
C MET A 966 -9.82 -44.26 2.88
N ASP A 967 -9.70 -44.49 4.18
CA ASP A 967 -10.65 -43.99 5.16
C ASP A 967 -10.24 -42.61 5.64
N VAL A 968 -11.12 -41.63 5.47
CA VAL A 968 -10.90 -40.25 5.91
C VAL A 968 -11.55 -40.06 7.28
N ILE A 969 -10.72 -39.77 8.28
CA ILE A 969 -11.16 -39.51 9.65
C ILE A 969 -10.77 -38.09 10.09
N GLU A 970 -11.67 -37.42 10.78
CA GLU A 970 -11.34 -36.22 11.56
C GLU A 970 -10.86 -36.65 12.95
N ARG A 971 -9.80 -36.00 13.44
CA ARG A 971 -9.31 -36.14 14.80
C ARG A 971 -9.19 -34.77 15.46
N THR A 972 -9.75 -34.63 16.66
CA THR A 972 -9.73 -33.40 17.47
C THR A 972 -8.78 -33.59 18.65
N PRO A 973 -7.71 -32.81 18.78
CA PRO A 973 -6.78 -32.93 19.90
C PRO A 973 -7.50 -32.71 21.24
N ARG A 974 -7.24 -33.55 22.25
CA ARG A 974 -7.74 -33.35 23.63
C ARG A 974 -6.86 -32.41 24.46
N TYR A 975 -5.65 -32.11 23.99
CA TYR A 975 -4.72 -31.20 24.65
C TYR A 975 -5.15 -29.74 24.46
N GLU A 976 -5.44 -29.03 25.55
CA GLU A 976 -5.99 -27.68 25.53
C GLU A 976 -5.07 -26.64 24.84
N LYS A 977 -3.75 -26.83 24.90
CA LYS A 977 -2.77 -25.93 24.27
C LYS A 977 -2.29 -26.40 22.88
N SER A 978 -3.02 -27.30 22.22
CA SER A 978 -2.67 -27.68 20.84
C SER A 978 -2.67 -26.45 19.92
N GLY A 979 -1.79 -26.44 18.92
CA GLY A 979 -1.81 -25.47 17.84
C GLY A 979 -3.00 -25.68 16.89
N TYR A 980 -3.68 -26.82 16.97
CA TYR A 980 -4.71 -27.24 16.02
C TYR A 980 -6.09 -27.34 16.66
N THR A 981 -7.11 -26.89 15.93
CA THR A 981 -8.52 -27.12 16.32
C THR A 981 -9.01 -28.49 15.90
N ARG A 982 -8.52 -28.98 14.75
CA ARG A 982 -8.83 -30.31 14.21
C ARG A 982 -7.79 -30.72 13.18
N GLN A 983 -7.73 -32.02 12.89
CA GLN A 983 -6.93 -32.58 11.82
C GLN A 983 -7.77 -33.56 11.01
N VAL A 984 -7.57 -33.61 9.70
CA VAL A 984 -8.23 -34.59 8.83
C VAL A 984 -7.15 -35.53 8.30
N SER A 985 -7.29 -36.83 8.54
CA SER A 985 -6.31 -37.87 8.25
C SER A 985 -6.86 -38.88 7.26
N TRP A 986 -6.07 -39.21 6.24
CA TRP A 986 -6.37 -40.25 5.25
C TRP A 986 -5.59 -41.52 5.63
N VAL A 987 -6.31 -42.57 6.01
CA VAL A 987 -5.76 -43.86 6.46
C VAL A 987 -5.93 -44.90 5.36
N ASP A 988 -4.83 -45.51 4.93
CA ASP A 988 -4.79 -46.56 3.92
C ASP A 988 -5.52 -47.82 4.40
N ARG A 989 -6.46 -48.36 3.60
CA ARG A 989 -7.24 -49.54 3.99
C ARG A 989 -6.47 -50.86 3.91
N ASP A 990 -5.41 -50.90 3.12
CA ASP A 990 -4.65 -52.13 2.87
C ASP A 990 -3.53 -52.30 3.91
N ILE A 991 -2.81 -51.22 4.21
CA ILE A 991 -1.66 -51.24 5.15
C ILE A 991 -1.93 -50.51 6.48
N TYR A 992 -3.09 -49.87 6.64
CA TYR A 992 -3.52 -49.15 7.85
C TYR A 992 -2.62 -47.99 8.28
N GLN A 993 -1.87 -47.42 7.34
CA GLN A 993 -0.95 -46.30 7.57
C GLN A 993 -1.51 -44.97 7.05
N VAL A 994 -1.17 -43.87 7.71
CA VAL A 994 -1.62 -42.52 7.33
C VAL A 994 -0.88 -42.02 6.11
N ARG A 995 -1.56 -41.59 5.05
CA ARG A 995 -0.93 -41.12 3.80
C ARG A 995 -0.92 -39.59 3.67
N LYS A 996 -1.90 -38.93 4.28
CA LYS A 996 -2.08 -37.48 4.23
C LYS A 996 -2.73 -37.00 5.52
N VAL A 997 -2.30 -35.85 6.03
CA VAL A 997 -2.95 -35.13 7.12
C VAL A 997 -3.11 -33.66 6.77
N GLU A 998 -4.29 -33.11 6.95
CA GLU A 998 -4.56 -31.68 6.91
C GLU A 998 -4.72 -31.14 8.33
N PHE A 999 -4.00 -30.08 8.65
CA PHE A 999 -4.02 -29.42 9.96
C PHE A 999 -4.76 -28.09 9.85
N TYR A 1000 -5.68 -27.84 10.79
CA TYR A 1000 -6.47 -26.62 10.82
C TYR A 1000 -6.08 -25.75 12.01
N ASP A 1001 -5.87 -24.45 11.77
CA ASP A 1001 -5.46 -23.49 12.79
C ASP A 1001 -6.58 -23.18 13.79
N ARG A 1002 -6.33 -22.21 14.69
CA ARG A 1002 -7.30 -21.76 15.71
C ARG A 1002 -8.55 -21.07 15.15
N ARG A 1003 -8.53 -20.65 13.88
CA ARG A 1003 -9.67 -20.08 13.14
C ARG A 1003 -10.46 -21.15 12.40
N GLY A 1004 -9.88 -22.34 12.24
CA GLY A 1004 -10.45 -23.43 11.46
C GLY A 1004 -10.08 -23.36 9.98
N ASP A 1005 -9.10 -22.52 9.60
CA ASP A 1005 -8.55 -22.45 8.25
C ASP A 1005 -7.48 -23.53 8.06
N LEU A 1006 -7.30 -24.00 6.82
CA LEU A 1006 -6.23 -24.95 6.49
C LEU A 1006 -4.86 -24.29 6.70
N LEU A 1007 -4.10 -24.80 7.66
CA LEU A 1007 -2.77 -24.29 8.00
C LEU A 1007 -1.70 -24.96 7.16
N LYS A 1008 -1.60 -26.28 7.27
CA LYS A 1008 -0.56 -27.08 6.62
C LYS A 1008 -1.05 -28.47 6.25
N THR A 1009 -0.35 -29.10 5.31
CA THR A 1009 -0.62 -30.46 4.86
C THR A 1009 0.65 -31.29 4.94
N LEU A 1010 0.54 -32.42 5.65
CA LEU A 1010 1.55 -33.48 5.69
C LEU A 1010 1.19 -34.54 4.66
N THR A 1011 2.15 -34.93 3.83
CA THR A 1011 2.04 -36.05 2.89
C THR A 1011 3.13 -37.06 3.19
N LEU A 1012 2.75 -38.33 3.34
CA LEU A 1012 3.66 -39.44 3.63
C LEU A 1012 3.77 -40.33 2.38
N LYS A 1013 5.00 -40.53 1.90
CA LYS A 1013 5.29 -41.19 0.61
C LYS A 1013 6.31 -42.31 0.78
N ASP A 1014 6.41 -43.15 -0.25
CA ASP A 1014 7.49 -44.14 -0.39
C ASP A 1014 7.54 -45.18 0.74
N TYR A 1015 6.38 -45.71 1.14
CA TYR A 1015 6.27 -46.73 2.19
C TYR A 1015 7.07 -48.00 1.89
N ARG A 1016 7.84 -48.47 2.88
CA ARG A 1016 8.55 -49.75 2.87
C ARG A 1016 8.09 -50.63 4.03
N ASN A 1017 8.10 -51.94 3.80
CA ASN A 1017 7.76 -52.94 4.81
C ASN A 1017 9.04 -53.56 5.37
N TYR A 1018 9.21 -53.50 6.69
CA TYR A 1018 10.30 -54.09 7.45
C TYR A 1018 9.70 -55.18 8.36
N ASP A 1019 9.66 -56.42 7.87
CA ASP A 1019 9.18 -57.60 8.61
C ASP A 1019 7.81 -57.45 9.29
N GLY A 1020 6.88 -56.77 8.61
CA GLY A 1020 5.49 -56.55 9.07
C GLY A 1020 5.23 -55.12 9.54
N VAL A 1021 6.28 -54.31 9.74
CA VAL A 1021 6.20 -52.92 10.16
C VAL A 1021 6.38 -51.99 8.95
N TRP A 1022 5.36 -51.20 8.63
CA TRP A 1022 5.41 -50.25 7.52
C TRP A 1022 5.98 -48.90 7.97
N ARG A 1023 6.92 -48.35 7.21
CA ARG A 1023 7.49 -47.01 7.47
C ARG A 1023 7.50 -46.18 6.19
N SER A 1024 7.05 -44.94 6.29
CA SER A 1024 7.24 -43.93 5.25
C SER A 1024 8.73 -43.61 5.09
N GLN A 1025 9.20 -43.41 3.87
CA GLN A 1025 10.59 -42.98 3.62
C GLN A 1025 10.68 -41.48 3.37
N ARG A 1026 9.54 -40.81 3.13
CA ARG A 1026 9.49 -39.37 2.93
C ARG A 1026 8.25 -38.76 3.55
N MET A 1027 8.44 -37.70 4.32
CA MET A 1027 7.37 -36.87 4.85
C MET A 1027 7.54 -35.45 4.34
N GLU A 1028 6.51 -34.89 3.70
CA GLU A 1028 6.51 -33.55 3.13
C GLU A 1028 5.42 -32.72 3.83
N MET A 1029 5.83 -31.67 4.53
CA MET A 1029 4.95 -30.72 5.20
C MET A 1029 4.95 -29.40 4.44
N VAL A 1030 3.78 -28.95 3.97
CA VAL A 1030 3.62 -27.67 3.27
C VAL A 1030 2.68 -26.77 4.06
N ASN A 1031 3.13 -25.57 4.41
CA ASN A 1031 2.34 -24.54 5.06
C ASN A 1031 1.69 -23.64 4.01
N HIS A 1032 0.35 -23.68 3.95
CA HIS A 1032 -0.43 -22.98 2.93
C HIS A 1032 -0.61 -21.49 3.24
N GLN A 1033 -0.39 -21.08 4.48
CA GLN A 1033 -0.50 -19.68 4.91
C GLN A 1033 0.80 -18.92 4.64
N THR A 1034 1.96 -19.55 4.90
CA THR A 1034 3.28 -18.91 4.77
C THR A 1034 4.01 -19.25 3.47
N GLY A 1035 3.61 -20.33 2.77
CA GLY A 1035 4.30 -20.84 1.58
C GLY A 1035 5.60 -21.60 1.88
N LYS A 1036 5.95 -21.81 3.16
CA LYS A 1036 7.12 -22.57 3.59
C LYS A 1036 6.86 -24.08 3.51
N SER A 1037 7.93 -24.87 3.46
CA SER A 1037 7.83 -26.34 3.50
C SER A 1037 8.99 -27.00 4.24
N THR A 1038 8.79 -28.23 4.69
CA THR A 1038 9.85 -29.09 5.21
C THR A 1038 9.69 -30.52 4.71
N ASP A 1039 10.78 -31.09 4.20
CA ASP A 1039 10.88 -32.51 3.89
C ASP A 1039 11.69 -33.24 4.96
N PHE A 1040 11.20 -34.37 5.44
CA PHE A 1040 12.02 -35.40 6.08
C PHE A 1040 12.23 -36.55 5.11
N ILE A 1041 13.49 -36.92 4.93
CA ILE A 1041 13.95 -37.98 4.04
C ILE A 1041 14.64 -39.00 4.94
N TYR A 1042 14.00 -40.15 5.13
CA TYR A 1042 14.49 -41.20 6.02
C TYR A 1042 15.42 -42.15 5.24
N GLY A 1043 16.50 -42.56 5.90
CA GLY A 1043 17.31 -43.69 5.48
C GLY A 1043 16.62 -45.02 5.78
N ASP A 1044 17.39 -46.10 5.66
CA ASP A 1044 16.89 -47.43 6.01
C ASP A 1044 16.78 -47.60 7.53
N TYR A 1045 15.58 -48.01 7.98
CA TYR A 1045 15.34 -48.32 9.39
C TYR A 1045 16.05 -49.61 9.80
N GLN A 1046 16.64 -49.58 10.99
CA GLN A 1046 17.15 -50.76 11.67
C GLN A 1046 16.24 -51.05 12.86
N PHE A 1047 15.73 -52.27 12.97
CA PHE A 1047 14.86 -52.72 14.05
C PHE A 1047 15.55 -53.80 14.89
N ASP A 1048 15.12 -53.95 16.14
CA ASP A 1048 15.63 -54.94 17.09
C ASP A 1048 17.18 -54.93 17.22
N ILE A 1049 17.72 -53.73 17.42
CA ILE A 1049 19.17 -53.49 17.55
C ILE A 1049 19.67 -53.62 19.00
N GLY A 1050 18.89 -54.24 19.89
CA GLY A 1050 19.28 -54.55 21.26
C GLY A 1050 19.33 -53.35 22.22
N LEU A 1051 18.50 -52.33 21.97
CA LEU A 1051 18.34 -51.19 22.88
C LEU A 1051 17.42 -51.55 24.04
N GLU A 1052 17.81 -51.14 25.24
CA GLU A 1052 17.04 -51.37 26.47
C GLU A 1052 16.57 -50.05 27.08
N GLU A 1053 15.63 -50.13 28.04
CA GLU A 1053 15.11 -48.94 28.74
C GLU A 1053 16.21 -48.11 29.41
N GLY A 1054 17.31 -48.76 29.83
CA GLY A 1054 18.50 -48.11 30.40
C GLY A 1054 19.29 -47.24 29.41
N ASP A 1055 19.00 -47.30 28.11
CA ASP A 1055 19.59 -46.42 27.10
C ASP A 1055 18.83 -45.09 26.97
N PHE A 1056 17.61 -45.03 27.50
CA PHE A 1056 16.71 -43.88 27.45
C PHE A 1056 16.58 -43.20 28.81
N VAL A 1057 17.67 -43.07 29.55
CA VAL A 1057 17.70 -42.39 30.85
C VAL A 1057 18.53 -41.11 30.80
N LYS A 1058 18.19 -40.12 31.64
CA LYS A 1058 18.90 -38.83 31.73
C LYS A 1058 20.43 -38.99 31.86
N SER A 1059 20.90 -40.01 32.57
CA SER A 1059 22.34 -40.24 32.79
C SER A 1059 23.09 -40.71 31.52
N ARG A 1060 22.40 -41.22 30.50
CA ARG A 1060 23.00 -41.60 29.20
C ARG A 1060 23.35 -40.41 28.35
N LEU A 1061 22.58 -39.32 28.42
CA LEU A 1061 22.82 -38.10 27.65
C LEU A 1061 24.23 -37.53 27.84
N THR A 1062 24.76 -37.57 29.07
CA THR A 1062 26.13 -37.09 29.36
C THR A 1062 27.24 -38.03 28.87
N ARG A 1063 26.90 -39.24 28.44
CA ARG A 1063 27.81 -40.29 27.98
C ARG A 1063 27.84 -40.44 26.45
N LEU A 1064 27.02 -39.70 25.70
CA LEU A 1064 26.94 -39.69 24.23
C LEU A 1064 28.16 -39.02 23.54
N ARG A 1065 29.35 -39.18 24.13
CA ARG A 1065 30.59 -38.52 23.69
C ARG A 1065 31.06 -38.93 22.31
#